data_AF-A0A380RTC2-F1
#
_entry.id   AF-A0A380RTC2-F1
#
_cell.length_a   1.000
_cell.length_b   1.000
_cell.length_c   1.000
_cell.angle_alpha   90.00
_cell.angle_beta   90.00
_cell.angle_gamma   90.00
#
_symmetry.space_group_name_H-M   'P 1'
#
loop_
_entity.id
_entity.type
_entity.pdbx_description
1 polymer ?
#
loop_
_entity_poly.entity_id
_entity_poly.type
_entity_poly.pdbx_seq_one_letter_code
_entity_poly.pdbx_strand_id
1 'polypeptide(L)'
;MPRNSLLSLLFVTLLCLCACSDNSFSAKSDVNTQKFKVAVMATTSEMPRWKRSAEWALENIEKAQAGLDQKVKLQLEFKNQDDADIDSYMEKIAHDTDYVAIVGPTQSDKAYHMAELLHQSTKPILSPKSSNVEYQRTFANMPNLWNLVENDFMLIESAFSHLASSSIGAYAEKLELTLLAPSSELNGNLVSSYVDWLGFMAEEFNLKIDRIFLYSDETELRTLVQNYLDRKNQYSVLLFEPYNDKMALAFDDELYRQDVVSRGGIRVICSSNFVSDSIVNNLHYDFYRGFDLYARPESGFAQAYHEHFNEDILNGEAHFFDALYILAYAASYSISSGLDLNESIRAVLEGRDGVGGDWMIAGMQENFLALQNGHLPDLAGVSSSWTFQKRDNSVSGSVYRGWNIADHKYVTNDFTSNDNSKHSVNPQDNWLEIFKANVDTSFFNNADTNISYADVSKRWALLVAASSGWANYRFQADIFAFYQKLKKMGYDDDHIIVIAEDDLVNHEQNPYPGELFVRLDGGNVYEPNVIDYKLSSLDPQKMKDVLTGKSSKNLPKVIQAKSTDNVFVFWSGHGIPGYLEYGKNKISYEQIISLIKQIPHRKVLVAVEACYSGGLGETAEQAKLPGIIFLTAASPYETSKADERNEEMGVYLTNSFTRGFTELLNEAPDASLRDMYIEIASKISGSHVQLYNVKNYGNIYKETMGEFFVIK
;
A
#
# COMPACT_ATOMS: atom_id res chain seq x y z
N MET A 1 90.52 -15.17 -16.70
CA MET A 1 91.67 -15.94 -16.14
C MET A 1 92.63 -14.97 -15.45
N PRO A 2 93.18 -15.33 -14.28
CA PRO A 2 92.95 -14.55 -13.06
C PRO A 2 94.22 -14.27 -12.20
N ARG A 3 93.97 -13.68 -11.01
CA ARG A 3 94.74 -13.64 -9.72
C ARG A 3 95.21 -12.23 -9.33
N ASN A 4 95.04 -11.70 -8.11
CA ASN A 4 94.70 -12.22 -6.77
C ASN A 4 94.32 -10.98 -5.89
N SER A 5 93.18 -10.91 -5.19
CA SER A 5 92.87 -11.42 -3.84
C SER A 5 93.53 -10.66 -2.65
N LEU A 6 92.75 -9.96 -1.82
CA LEU A 6 92.39 -10.37 -0.43
C LEU A 6 91.56 -9.29 0.32
N LEU A 7 90.78 -9.77 1.31
CA LEU A 7 89.93 -9.09 2.33
C LEU A 7 88.49 -8.77 1.85
N SER A 8 87.50 -9.65 1.93
CA SER A 8 86.92 -10.45 3.05
C SER A 8 86.03 -9.66 4.02
N LEU A 9 84.72 -9.96 3.93
CA LEU A 9 83.73 -10.07 5.02
C LEU A 9 83.35 -8.78 5.81
N LEU A 10 82.15 -8.22 5.61
CA LEU A 10 80.95 -8.61 6.38
C LEU A 10 79.70 -7.85 5.89
N PHE A 11 78.60 -8.60 5.87
CA PHE A 11 77.27 -8.23 5.43
C PHE A 11 76.55 -7.34 6.44
N VAL A 12 75.64 -6.54 5.90
CA VAL A 12 74.73 -5.58 6.55
C VAL A 12 73.78 -6.27 7.54
N THR A 13 73.83 -5.90 8.81
CA THR A 13 72.73 -6.01 9.80
C THR A 13 72.94 -5.00 10.94
N LEU A 14 71.81 -4.46 11.43
CA LEU A 14 71.63 -3.58 12.61
C LEU A 14 72.17 -2.15 12.55
N LEU A 15 71.24 -1.19 12.58
CA LEU A 15 71.36 0.00 13.45
C LEU A 15 69.95 0.43 13.87
N CYS A 16 69.56 -0.03 15.06
CA CYS A 16 68.49 0.53 15.88
C CYS A 16 69.11 1.51 16.90
N LEU A 17 68.40 2.63 17.09
CA LEU A 17 68.27 3.44 18.32
C LEU A 17 69.38 4.42 18.73
N CYS A 18 69.02 5.71 18.65
CA CYS A 18 69.03 6.76 19.70
C CYS A 18 69.37 8.13 19.07
N ALA A 19 68.84 9.29 19.44
CA ALA A 19 67.65 9.77 20.12
C ALA A 19 67.73 11.32 20.01
N CYS A 20 66.58 11.97 19.80
CA CYS A 20 66.21 13.37 20.10
C CYS A 20 67.07 14.57 19.62
N SER A 21 66.46 15.40 18.75
CA SER A 21 66.36 16.85 19.01
C SER A 21 65.13 17.42 18.31
N ASP A 22 64.16 17.85 19.12
CA ASP A 22 62.94 18.57 18.74
C ASP A 22 63.24 19.89 18.03
N ASN A 23 62.42 20.24 17.03
CA ASN A 23 61.67 21.49 17.07
C ASN A 23 60.54 21.54 16.04
N SER A 24 59.32 21.50 16.60
CA SER A 24 58.09 22.15 16.16
C SER A 24 57.57 21.85 14.74
N PHE A 25 56.95 20.68 14.59
CA PHE A 25 55.78 20.59 13.71
C PHE A 25 54.62 21.26 14.45
N SER A 26 54.05 22.31 13.88
CA SER A 26 52.89 23.00 14.46
C SER A 26 51.78 21.99 14.71
N ALA A 27 51.20 22.05 15.91
CA ALA A 27 50.00 21.32 16.28
C ALA A 27 48.98 21.35 15.13
N LYS A 28 48.64 20.18 14.58
CA LYS A 28 47.42 20.05 13.78
C LYS A 28 46.28 20.49 14.69
N SER A 29 45.54 21.50 14.24
CA SER A 29 44.32 21.99 14.87
C SER A 29 43.46 20.84 15.38
N ASP A 30 43.00 20.93 16.62
CA ASP A 30 42.02 19.99 17.17
C ASP A 30 40.85 19.84 16.19
N VAL A 31 40.66 18.63 15.68
CA VAL A 31 39.51 18.28 14.84
C VAL A 31 38.25 18.58 15.65
N ASN A 32 37.39 19.47 15.15
CA ASN A 32 36.15 19.82 15.84
C ASN A 32 35.16 18.67 15.69
N THR A 33 35.17 17.75 16.67
CA THR A 33 34.23 16.61 16.71
C THR A 33 33.03 16.96 17.58
N GLN A 34 31.88 17.14 16.96
CA GLN A 34 30.62 17.38 17.64
C GLN A 34 29.91 16.06 17.96
N LYS A 35 29.42 15.94 19.20
CA LYS A 35 28.78 14.74 19.71
C LYS A 35 27.27 14.91 19.80
N PHE A 36 26.53 13.90 19.37
CA PHE A 36 25.06 13.89 19.31
C PHE A 36 24.55 12.68 20.10
N LYS A 37 23.90 12.90 21.25
CA LYS A 37 23.41 11.81 22.10
C LYS A 37 22.07 11.30 21.57
N VAL A 38 21.98 10.00 21.28
CA VAL A 38 20.81 9.38 20.65
C VAL A 38 20.31 8.23 21.52
N ALA A 39 19.02 8.22 21.82
CA ALA A 39 18.40 7.08 22.50
C ALA A 39 18.08 6.00 21.47
N VAL A 40 18.43 4.74 21.76
CA VAL A 40 18.09 3.58 20.93
C VAL A 40 17.28 2.61 21.76
N MET A 41 16.08 2.26 21.28
CA MET A 41 15.17 1.32 21.93
C MET A 41 14.96 0.10 21.05
N ALA A 42 15.14 -1.09 21.63
CA ALA A 42 14.98 -2.38 20.98
C ALA A 42 14.52 -3.44 21.99
N THR A 43 14.00 -4.57 21.52
CA THR A 43 13.61 -5.69 22.40
C THR A 43 14.83 -6.38 23.01
N THR A 44 14.56 -7.23 23.99
CA THR A 44 15.55 -8.12 24.61
C THR A 44 16.22 -9.00 23.57
N SER A 45 15.47 -9.52 22.59
CA SER A 45 15.98 -10.41 21.54
C SER A 45 16.77 -9.67 20.46
N GLU A 46 16.45 -8.41 20.19
CA GLU A 46 17.15 -7.57 19.21
C GLU A 46 18.45 -6.97 19.74
N MET A 47 18.50 -6.66 21.04
CA MET A 47 19.57 -5.90 21.68
C MET A 47 21.00 -6.38 21.34
N PRO A 48 21.32 -7.69 21.37
CA PRO A 48 22.68 -8.14 21.07
C PRO A 48 23.10 -7.82 19.63
N ARG A 49 22.18 -8.04 18.67
CA ARG A 49 22.40 -7.75 17.25
C ARG A 49 22.52 -6.26 16.99
N TRP A 50 21.61 -5.46 17.54
CA TRP A 50 21.59 -4.02 17.31
C TRP A 50 22.84 -3.32 17.87
N LYS A 51 23.38 -3.79 19.01
CA LYS A 51 24.63 -3.23 19.55
C LYS A 51 25.83 -3.46 18.63
N ARG A 52 26.06 -4.70 18.17
CA ARG A 52 27.18 -5.00 17.24
C ARG A 52 26.98 -4.33 15.86
N SER A 53 25.74 -4.26 15.39
CA SER A 53 25.36 -3.56 14.15
C SER A 53 25.66 -2.06 14.27
N ALA A 54 25.33 -1.44 15.40
CA ALA A 54 25.68 -0.06 15.66
C ALA A 54 27.19 0.17 15.74
N GLU A 55 27.95 -0.73 16.37
CA GLU A 55 29.40 -0.64 16.42
C GLU A 55 30.01 -0.59 15.00
N TRP A 56 29.54 -1.47 14.11
CA TRP A 56 29.99 -1.49 12.71
C TRP A 56 29.58 -0.22 11.95
N ALA A 57 28.33 0.23 12.10
CA ALA A 57 27.85 1.47 11.49
C ALA A 57 28.65 2.69 11.95
N LEU A 58 28.91 2.81 13.25
CA LEU A 58 29.69 3.91 13.84
C LEU A 58 31.16 3.88 13.41
N GLU A 59 31.74 2.69 13.25
CA GLU A 59 33.09 2.53 12.69
C GLU A 59 33.14 3.01 11.23
N ASN A 60 32.14 2.67 10.42
CA ASN A 60 32.04 3.15 9.04
C ASN A 60 31.90 4.68 8.98
N ILE A 61 31.03 5.25 9.81
CA ILE A 61 30.85 6.71 9.96
C ILE A 61 32.17 7.40 10.36
N GLU A 62 32.92 6.82 11.31
CA GLU A 62 34.20 7.38 11.75
C GLU A 62 35.26 7.34 10.64
N LYS A 63 35.39 6.21 9.95
CA LYS A 63 36.34 6.04 8.83
C LYS A 63 36.01 6.93 7.64
N ALA A 64 34.73 7.06 7.29
CA ALA A 64 34.27 7.89 6.18
C ALA A 64 34.60 9.38 6.39
N GLN A 65 34.69 9.83 7.64
CA GLN A 65 35.05 11.21 7.99
C GLN A 65 36.57 11.42 8.13
N ALA A 66 37.40 10.44 7.74
CA ALA A 66 38.85 10.58 7.78
C ALA A 66 39.32 11.73 6.88
N GLY A 67 40.08 12.67 7.45
CA GLY A 67 40.59 13.84 6.73
C GLY A 67 39.65 15.05 6.69
N LEU A 68 38.42 14.96 7.22
CA LEU A 68 37.51 16.11 7.34
C LEU A 68 37.84 16.97 8.57
N ASP A 69 37.67 18.28 8.42
CA ASP A 69 37.95 19.28 9.47
C ASP A 69 36.84 19.36 10.53
N GLN A 70 35.59 19.13 10.11
CA GLN A 70 34.42 18.99 10.98
C GLN A 70 34.03 17.51 11.02
N LYS A 71 33.76 16.98 12.21
CA LYS A 71 33.32 15.58 12.36
C LYS A 71 32.13 15.48 13.28
N VAL A 72 31.27 14.52 13.03
CA VAL A 72 30.15 14.16 13.89
C VAL A 72 30.35 12.79 14.51
N LYS A 73 29.91 12.65 15.75
CA LYS A 73 29.90 11.40 16.49
C LYS A 73 28.56 11.18 17.16
N LEU A 74 27.86 10.13 16.76
CA LEU A 74 26.66 9.68 17.46
C LEU A 74 27.07 8.95 18.75
N GLN A 75 26.45 9.31 19.88
CA GLN A 75 26.62 8.67 21.17
C GLN A 75 25.33 7.94 21.51
N LEU A 76 25.29 6.64 21.23
CA LEU A 76 24.10 5.83 21.40
C LEU A 76 23.94 5.39 22.85
N GLU A 77 22.74 5.57 23.41
CA GLU A 77 22.33 5.00 24.68
C GLU A 77 21.21 3.99 24.43
N PHE A 78 21.50 2.72 24.67
CA PHE A 78 20.57 1.62 24.45
C PHE A 78 19.68 1.41 25.67
N LYS A 79 18.37 1.29 25.44
CA LYS A 79 17.36 0.88 26.42
C LYS A 79 16.59 -0.33 25.91
N ASN A 80 16.46 -1.34 26.76
CA ASN A 80 15.57 -2.47 26.48
C ASN A 80 14.12 -2.05 26.66
N GLN A 81 13.32 -2.17 25.61
CA GLN A 81 11.91 -1.76 25.64
C GLN A 81 10.99 -2.78 26.33
N ASP A 82 11.47 -4.00 26.58
CA ASP A 82 10.72 -5.00 27.35
C ASP A 82 10.85 -4.80 28.88
N ASP A 83 11.70 -3.86 29.31
CA ASP A 83 11.87 -3.56 30.74
C ASP A 83 10.61 -2.89 31.31
N ALA A 84 10.27 -3.20 32.56
CA ALA A 84 9.07 -2.71 33.22
C ALA A 84 9.04 -1.18 33.44
N ASP A 85 10.17 -0.49 33.33
CA ASP A 85 10.31 0.98 33.47
C ASP A 85 10.34 1.72 32.13
N ILE A 86 10.03 1.05 31.00
CA ILE A 86 10.13 1.65 29.66
C ILE A 86 9.29 2.92 29.51
N ASP A 87 8.07 2.95 30.04
CA ASP A 87 7.19 4.13 29.93
C ASP A 87 7.79 5.34 30.66
N SER A 88 8.28 5.14 31.88
CA SER A 88 8.97 6.19 32.64
C SER A 88 10.26 6.65 31.97
N TYR A 89 10.97 5.75 31.28
CA TYR A 89 12.15 6.12 30.49
C TYR A 89 11.77 6.97 29.26
N MET A 90 10.74 6.58 28.51
CA MET A 90 10.24 7.33 27.35
C MET A 90 9.79 8.74 27.74
N GLU A 91 9.03 8.87 28.83
CA GLU A 91 8.64 10.19 29.39
C GLU A 91 9.86 11.05 29.73
N LYS A 92 10.88 10.46 30.37
CA LYS A 92 12.10 11.17 30.72
C LYS A 92 12.82 11.68 29.47
N ILE A 93 13.10 10.81 28.51
CA ILE A 93 13.89 11.19 27.32
C ILE A 93 13.12 12.11 26.37
N ALA A 94 11.78 12.13 26.41
CA ALA A 94 10.98 13.08 25.63
C ALA A 94 11.35 14.53 26.01
N HIS A 95 11.50 14.81 27.31
CA HIS A 95 11.77 16.13 27.86
C HIS A 95 13.26 16.47 28.01
N ASP A 96 14.12 15.46 28.03
CA ASP A 96 15.56 15.64 28.19
C ASP A 96 16.19 16.20 26.90
N THR A 97 16.73 17.43 26.97
CA THR A 97 17.35 18.12 25.83
C THR A 97 18.73 17.59 25.46
N ASP A 98 19.35 16.75 26.31
CA ASP A 98 20.64 16.14 25.98
C ASP A 98 20.50 15.11 24.86
N TYR A 99 19.35 14.43 24.78
CA TYR A 99 19.05 13.52 23.68
C TYR A 99 18.53 14.31 22.48
N VAL A 100 19.28 14.28 21.38
CA VAL A 100 18.96 15.05 20.17
C VAL A 100 18.09 14.27 19.19
N ALA A 101 18.01 12.95 19.32
CA ALA A 101 17.20 12.08 18.49
C ALA A 101 16.85 10.76 19.20
N ILE A 102 15.86 10.06 18.68
CA ILE A 102 15.44 8.73 19.13
C ILE A 102 15.41 7.79 17.92
N VAL A 103 15.93 6.57 18.09
CA VAL A 103 15.81 5.47 17.14
C VAL A 103 15.02 4.33 17.80
N GLY A 104 13.92 3.92 17.19
CA GLY A 104 12.91 3.07 17.80
C GLY A 104 11.88 3.87 18.64
N PRO A 105 11.07 3.23 19.50
CA PRO A 105 10.98 1.80 19.81
C PRO A 105 10.70 0.89 18.59
N THR A 106 10.96 -0.40 18.70
CA THR A 106 10.76 -1.36 17.59
C THR A 106 9.38 -2.01 17.60
N GLN A 107 8.73 -2.12 18.76
CA GLN A 107 7.33 -2.55 18.88
C GLN A 107 6.39 -1.37 18.63
N SER A 108 5.36 -1.58 17.82
CA SER A 108 4.49 -0.52 17.35
C SER A 108 3.65 0.16 18.44
N ASP A 109 3.26 -0.55 19.50
CA ASP A 109 2.55 0.04 20.64
C ASP A 109 3.46 1.00 21.43
N LYS A 110 4.74 0.63 21.61
CA LYS A 110 5.76 1.49 22.22
C LYS A 110 6.10 2.68 21.31
N ALA A 111 6.21 2.46 20.01
CA ALA A 111 6.42 3.54 19.04
C ALA A 111 5.25 4.52 19.00
N TYR A 112 4.02 4.02 19.11
CA TYR A 112 2.82 4.82 19.26
C TYR A 112 2.92 5.73 20.48
N HIS A 113 3.21 5.17 21.66
CA HIS A 113 3.34 5.95 22.89
C HIS A 113 4.48 6.99 22.83
N MET A 114 5.64 6.63 22.26
CA MET A 114 6.74 7.57 22.08
C MET A 114 6.35 8.74 21.16
N ALA A 115 5.59 8.47 20.10
CA ALA A 115 5.08 9.50 19.20
C ALA A 115 4.06 10.42 19.90
N GLU A 116 3.19 9.89 20.76
CA GLU A 116 2.30 10.71 21.59
C GLU A 116 3.09 11.69 22.47
N LEU A 117 4.14 11.22 23.13
CA LEU A 117 4.98 12.05 24.00
C LEU A 117 5.72 13.16 23.24
N LEU A 118 5.99 12.96 21.95
CA LEU A 118 6.79 13.87 21.12
C LEU A 118 5.99 14.65 20.09
N HIS A 119 4.67 14.58 20.11
CA HIS A 119 3.80 15.16 19.08
C HIS A 119 3.94 16.70 18.94
N GLN A 120 4.46 17.39 19.97
CA GLN A 120 4.74 18.85 19.98
C GLN A 120 6.23 19.17 19.95
N SER A 121 7.08 18.16 19.82
CA SER A 121 8.54 18.30 19.86
C SER A 121 9.11 18.46 18.45
N THR A 122 10.29 19.09 18.35
CA THR A 122 11.11 19.06 17.12
C THR A 122 12.11 17.91 17.13
N LYS A 123 12.23 17.16 18.24
CA LYS A 123 13.16 16.04 18.39
C LYS A 123 12.78 14.91 17.41
N PRO A 124 13.65 14.54 16.46
CA PRO A 124 13.34 13.50 15.50
C PRO A 124 13.29 12.11 16.14
N ILE A 125 12.30 11.33 15.71
CA ILE A 125 12.17 9.89 15.95
C ILE A 125 12.32 9.19 14.61
N LEU A 126 13.26 8.25 14.52
CA LEU A 126 13.41 7.38 13.35
C LEU A 126 12.91 5.99 13.75
N SER A 127 11.86 5.50 13.08
CA SER A 127 11.25 4.20 13.32
C SER A 127 11.80 3.16 12.34
N PRO A 128 12.68 2.24 12.77
CA PRO A 128 13.33 1.30 11.84
C PRO A 128 12.44 0.13 11.43
N LYS A 129 11.44 -0.25 12.23
CA LYS A 129 10.60 -1.42 11.94
C LYS A 129 9.17 -1.38 12.47
N SER A 130 8.74 -0.29 13.11
CA SER A 130 7.35 -0.18 13.55
C SER A 130 6.45 0.21 12.38
N SER A 131 5.69 -0.78 11.91
CA SER A 131 4.94 -0.74 10.65
C SER A 131 3.43 -0.83 10.84
N ASN A 132 2.91 -0.78 12.08
CA ASN A 132 1.46 -0.89 12.28
C ASN A 132 0.70 0.22 11.52
N VAL A 133 -0.36 -0.16 10.80
CA VAL A 133 -1.10 0.75 9.90
C VAL A 133 -1.76 1.89 10.68
N GLU A 134 -2.38 1.59 11.82
CA GLU A 134 -3.04 2.60 12.65
C GLU A 134 -2.05 3.55 13.30
N TYR A 135 -0.89 3.04 13.75
CA TYR A 135 0.20 3.86 14.24
C TYR A 135 0.67 4.88 13.18
N GLN A 136 1.08 4.42 11.99
CA GLN A 136 1.57 5.32 10.95
C GLN A 136 0.48 6.28 10.47
N ARG A 137 -0.78 5.82 10.36
CA ARG A 137 -1.91 6.67 9.97
C ARG A 137 -2.20 7.77 10.99
N THR A 138 -2.15 7.44 12.29
CA THR A 138 -2.41 8.40 13.37
C THR A 138 -1.39 9.53 13.37
N PHE A 139 -0.12 9.20 13.09
CA PHE A 139 0.99 10.16 13.16
C PHE A 139 1.51 10.61 11.79
N ALA A 140 0.78 10.39 10.69
CA ALA A 140 1.23 10.75 9.34
C ALA A 140 1.75 12.21 9.27
N ASN A 141 0.98 13.18 9.74
CA ASN A 141 1.40 14.58 9.65
C ASN A 141 2.39 15.02 10.75
N MET A 142 2.99 14.10 11.50
CA MET A 142 3.95 14.42 12.56
C MET A 142 5.30 14.78 11.93
N PRO A 143 5.75 16.05 12.01
CA PRO A 143 6.87 16.56 11.22
C PRO A 143 8.24 16.04 11.67
N ASN A 144 8.31 15.39 12.83
CA ASN A 144 9.51 14.85 13.46
C ASN A 144 9.48 13.32 13.60
N LEU A 145 8.48 12.65 13.03
CA LEU A 145 8.47 11.19 12.91
C LEU A 145 8.94 10.81 11.51
N TRP A 146 9.91 9.89 11.42
CA TRP A 146 10.44 9.36 10.18
C TRP A 146 10.30 7.84 10.18
N ASN A 147 9.32 7.33 9.43
CA ASN A 147 9.12 5.88 9.30
C ASN A 147 10.05 5.35 8.22
N LEU A 148 11.03 4.54 8.62
CA LEU A 148 11.96 3.92 7.67
C LEU A 148 11.36 2.70 6.98
N VAL A 149 10.10 2.39 7.25
CA VAL A 149 9.36 1.26 6.68
C VAL A 149 7.97 1.72 6.26
N GLU A 150 7.48 1.18 5.16
CA GLU A 150 6.05 1.24 4.81
C GLU A 150 5.23 0.48 5.86
N ASN A 151 3.97 0.86 6.02
CA ASN A 151 3.07 0.16 6.92
C ASN A 151 2.83 -1.30 6.50
N ASP A 152 2.30 -2.10 7.43
CA ASP A 152 2.11 -3.54 7.29
C ASP A 152 1.18 -3.94 6.14
N PHE A 153 0.45 -3.00 5.53
CA PHE A 153 -0.46 -3.31 4.43
C PHE A 153 0.26 -4.08 3.30
N MET A 154 1.49 -3.67 2.94
CA MET A 154 2.30 -4.37 1.94
C MET A 154 2.83 -5.72 2.40
N LEU A 155 3.19 -5.85 3.67
CA LEU A 155 3.61 -7.13 4.24
C LEU A 155 2.45 -8.14 4.24
N ILE A 156 1.25 -7.66 4.59
CA ILE A 156 0.02 -8.45 4.55
C ILE A 156 -0.32 -8.81 3.09
N GLU A 157 -0.18 -7.88 2.15
CA GLU A 157 -0.40 -8.15 0.72
C GLU A 157 0.53 -9.22 0.18
N SER A 158 1.82 -9.13 0.51
CA SER A 158 2.81 -10.14 0.14
C SER A 158 2.42 -11.53 0.66
N ALA A 159 1.97 -11.60 1.93
CA ALA A 159 1.52 -12.85 2.53
C ALA A 159 0.29 -13.44 1.83
N PHE A 160 -0.69 -12.61 1.49
CA PHE A 160 -1.93 -13.06 0.85
C PHE A 160 -1.72 -13.40 -0.63
N SER A 161 -0.92 -12.61 -1.35
CA SER A 161 -0.50 -12.90 -2.73
C SER A 161 0.23 -14.23 -2.82
N HIS A 162 1.12 -14.53 -1.86
CA HIS A 162 1.77 -15.84 -1.80
C HIS A 162 0.78 -16.98 -1.51
N LEU A 163 -0.20 -16.77 -0.63
CA LEU A 163 -1.26 -17.76 -0.36
C LEU A 163 -2.13 -18.04 -1.58
N ALA A 164 -2.53 -16.99 -2.31
CA ALA A 164 -3.32 -17.10 -3.52
C ALA A 164 -2.52 -17.79 -4.65
N SER A 165 -1.26 -17.37 -4.85
CA SER A 165 -0.40 -17.88 -5.93
C SER A 165 0.08 -19.32 -5.69
N SER A 166 0.39 -19.71 -4.45
CA SER A 166 0.80 -21.08 -4.12
C SER A 166 -0.34 -22.12 -4.25
N SER A 167 -1.57 -21.66 -4.49
CA SER A 167 -2.80 -22.48 -4.49
C SER A 167 -3.40 -22.71 -5.89
N ILE A 168 -2.62 -22.50 -6.96
CA ILE A 168 -3.05 -22.52 -8.38
C ILE A 168 -4.19 -23.51 -8.67
N GLY A 169 -5.38 -22.99 -8.99
CA GLY A 169 -6.56 -23.73 -9.48
C GLY A 169 -7.77 -23.78 -8.54
N ALA A 170 -8.66 -24.75 -8.75
CA ALA A 170 -9.97 -24.95 -8.08
C ALA A 170 -9.93 -25.21 -6.54
N TYR A 171 -8.82 -24.88 -5.88
CA TYR A 171 -8.58 -25.07 -4.46
C TYR A 171 -8.31 -23.77 -3.70
N ALA A 172 -7.97 -22.65 -4.37
CA ALA A 172 -7.82 -21.35 -3.71
C ALA A 172 -9.13 -20.92 -3.02
N GLU A 173 -10.27 -21.05 -3.71
CA GLU A 173 -11.62 -20.80 -3.15
C GLU A 173 -12.00 -21.74 -1.99
N LYS A 174 -11.25 -22.83 -1.79
CA LYS A 174 -11.48 -23.78 -0.69
C LYS A 174 -10.63 -23.46 0.54
N LEU A 175 -9.61 -22.61 0.41
CA LEU A 175 -8.77 -22.25 1.54
C LEU A 175 -9.59 -21.52 2.60
N GLU A 176 -9.41 -21.95 3.84
CA GLU A 176 -10.07 -21.39 5.01
C GLU A 176 -9.02 -20.75 5.90
N LEU A 177 -8.98 -19.42 5.89
CA LEU A 177 -8.04 -18.62 6.67
C LEU A 177 -8.52 -18.51 8.11
N THR A 178 -7.65 -18.88 9.04
CA THR A 178 -7.79 -18.52 10.45
C THR A 178 -6.68 -17.53 10.79
N LEU A 179 -7.02 -16.40 11.39
CA LEU A 179 -6.04 -15.49 11.99
C LEU A 179 -5.90 -15.81 13.49
N LEU A 180 -4.67 -15.89 13.97
CA LEU A 180 -4.32 -15.90 15.40
C LEU A 180 -3.37 -14.74 15.68
N ALA A 181 -3.86 -13.72 16.37
CA ALA A 181 -3.19 -12.44 16.59
C ALA A 181 -3.34 -11.97 18.04
N PRO A 182 -2.48 -11.07 18.54
CA PRO A 182 -2.66 -10.50 19.88
C PRO A 182 -3.94 -9.68 19.96
N SER A 183 -4.55 -9.65 21.15
CA SER A 183 -5.61 -8.70 21.46
C SER A 183 -5.06 -7.27 21.54
N SER A 184 -5.92 -6.28 21.31
CA SER A 184 -5.54 -4.88 21.46
C SER A 184 -5.03 -4.56 22.86
N GLU A 185 -5.61 -5.18 23.89
CA GLU A 185 -5.24 -4.99 25.29
C GLU A 185 -3.80 -5.43 25.57
N LEU A 186 -3.37 -6.54 24.96
CA LEU A 186 -1.98 -7.00 25.03
C LEU A 186 -1.02 -6.04 24.29
N ASN A 187 -1.51 -5.38 23.24
CA ASN A 187 -0.75 -4.51 22.36
C ASN A 187 -0.96 -3.01 22.67
N GLY A 188 -1.08 -2.64 23.95
CA GLY A 188 -1.19 -1.23 24.36
C GLY A 188 -2.42 -0.48 23.84
N ASN A 189 -3.52 -1.21 23.59
CA ASN A 189 -4.75 -0.78 22.91
C ASN A 189 -4.61 -0.50 21.41
N LEU A 190 -3.46 -0.80 20.81
CA LEU A 190 -3.26 -0.73 19.36
C LEU A 190 -3.76 -2.02 18.71
N VAL A 191 -4.70 -1.91 17.77
CA VAL A 191 -5.21 -3.06 17.03
C VAL A 191 -4.13 -3.56 16.06
N SER A 192 -4.01 -4.89 15.93
CA SER A 192 -3.10 -5.50 14.95
C SER A 192 -3.53 -5.14 13.52
N SER A 193 -2.55 -4.80 12.68
CA SER A 193 -2.77 -4.56 11.25
C SER A 193 -3.40 -5.78 10.55
N TYR A 194 -3.04 -6.99 10.96
CA TYR A 194 -3.64 -8.20 10.41
C TYR A 194 -5.12 -8.31 10.77
N VAL A 195 -5.52 -7.90 11.97
CA VAL A 195 -6.93 -7.91 12.38
C VAL A 195 -7.76 -6.90 11.57
N ASP A 196 -7.24 -5.68 11.41
CA ASP A 196 -7.95 -4.61 10.69
C ASP A 196 -8.09 -4.89 9.19
N TRP A 197 -7.06 -5.48 8.58
CA TRP A 197 -6.99 -5.62 7.12
C TRP A 197 -7.34 -7.02 6.61
N LEU A 198 -7.44 -8.05 7.46
CA LEU A 198 -7.78 -9.42 7.04
C LEU A 198 -9.04 -9.47 6.16
N GLY A 199 -10.09 -8.76 6.55
CA GLY A 199 -11.35 -8.73 5.80
C GLY A 199 -11.20 -8.21 4.38
N PHE A 200 -10.52 -7.06 4.24
CA PHE A 200 -10.24 -6.44 2.96
C PHE A 200 -9.35 -7.34 2.08
N MET A 201 -8.27 -7.88 2.65
CA MET A 201 -7.31 -8.70 1.92
C MET A 201 -7.88 -10.06 1.53
N ALA A 202 -8.71 -10.67 2.37
CA ALA A 202 -9.37 -11.91 2.03
C ALA A 202 -10.32 -11.74 0.84
N GLU A 203 -11.07 -10.63 0.79
CA GLU A 203 -11.91 -10.32 -0.37
C GLU A 203 -11.07 -10.11 -1.64
N GLU A 204 -10.01 -9.29 -1.54
CA GLU A 204 -9.09 -8.97 -2.65
C GLU A 204 -8.51 -10.23 -3.31
N PHE A 205 -8.14 -11.22 -2.50
CA PHE A 205 -7.53 -12.47 -2.97
C PHE A 205 -8.54 -13.63 -3.09
N ASN A 206 -9.85 -13.38 -2.95
CA ASN A 206 -10.93 -14.37 -2.99
C ASN A 206 -10.68 -15.57 -2.05
N LEU A 207 -10.26 -15.28 -0.82
CA LEU A 207 -9.99 -16.24 0.24
C LEU A 207 -11.11 -16.22 1.28
N LYS A 208 -11.54 -17.40 1.74
CA LYS A 208 -12.57 -17.49 2.78
C LYS A 208 -11.94 -17.33 4.16
N ILE A 209 -12.44 -16.37 4.94
CA ILE A 209 -12.13 -16.28 6.36
C ILE A 209 -13.00 -17.30 7.12
N ASP A 210 -12.37 -18.21 7.84
CA ASP A 210 -13.05 -19.05 8.82
C ASP A 210 -13.23 -18.29 10.14
N ARG A 211 -12.11 -17.83 10.74
CA ARG A 211 -12.10 -17.27 12.10
C ARG A 211 -10.98 -16.29 12.36
N ILE A 212 -11.21 -15.44 13.34
CA ILE A 212 -10.20 -14.61 14.00
C ILE A 212 -10.14 -15.03 15.47
N PHE A 213 -8.93 -15.35 15.93
CA PHE A 213 -8.61 -15.66 17.32
C PHE A 213 -7.69 -14.58 17.86
N LEU A 214 -8.11 -13.96 18.95
CA LEU A 214 -7.35 -12.93 19.66
C LEU A 214 -6.92 -13.50 21.01
N TYR A 215 -5.63 -13.43 21.31
CA TYR A 215 -5.09 -13.87 22.60
C TYR A 215 -4.54 -12.70 23.40
N SER A 216 -4.76 -12.72 24.71
CA SER A 216 -4.31 -11.69 25.64
C SER A 216 -3.12 -12.14 26.48
N ASP A 217 -2.88 -13.46 26.54
CA ASP A 217 -1.75 -14.05 27.24
C ASP A 217 -1.39 -15.44 26.67
N GLU A 218 -0.33 -16.03 27.22
CA GLU A 218 0.18 -17.35 26.82
C GLU A 218 -0.83 -18.49 27.01
N THR A 219 -1.65 -18.43 28.07
CA THR A 219 -2.62 -19.48 28.40
C THR A 219 -3.77 -19.47 27.41
N GLU A 220 -4.26 -18.27 27.09
CA GLU A 220 -5.29 -18.06 26.08
C GLU A 220 -4.78 -18.46 24.69
N LEU A 221 -3.55 -18.06 24.33
CA LEU A 221 -2.89 -18.47 23.08
C LEU A 221 -2.91 -20.00 22.93
N ARG A 222 -2.42 -20.73 23.93
CA ARG A 222 -2.36 -22.21 23.91
C ARG A 222 -3.75 -22.85 23.77
N THR A 223 -4.75 -22.29 24.46
CA THR A 223 -6.15 -22.75 24.36
C THR A 223 -6.71 -22.54 22.95
N LEU A 224 -6.43 -21.40 22.34
CA LEU A 224 -6.88 -21.07 20.98
C LEU A 224 -6.17 -21.93 19.93
N VAL A 225 -4.89 -22.26 20.12
CA VAL A 225 -4.16 -23.22 19.27
C VAL A 225 -4.83 -24.59 19.31
N GLN A 226 -5.17 -25.12 20.50
CA GLN A 226 -5.89 -26.40 20.61
C GLN A 226 -7.25 -26.34 19.88
N ASN A 227 -7.98 -25.24 20.05
CA ASN A 227 -9.27 -25.03 19.38
C ASN A 227 -9.13 -25.03 17.85
N TYR A 228 -8.09 -24.39 17.31
CA TYR A 228 -7.76 -24.43 15.89
C TYR A 228 -7.44 -25.87 15.44
N LEU A 229 -6.57 -26.58 16.16
CA LEU A 229 -6.15 -27.94 15.79
C LEU A 229 -7.29 -28.97 15.79
N ASP A 230 -8.28 -28.81 16.66
CA ASP A 230 -9.44 -29.70 16.72
C ASP A 230 -10.42 -29.50 15.55
N ARG A 231 -10.35 -28.36 14.88
CA ARG A 231 -11.27 -27.98 13.79
C ARG A 231 -10.61 -27.95 12.43
N LYS A 232 -9.28 -27.84 12.37
CA LYS A 232 -8.54 -27.71 11.12
C LYS A 232 -8.88 -28.87 10.18
N ASN A 233 -9.00 -28.54 8.91
CA ASN A 233 -9.14 -29.50 7.82
C ASN A 233 -7.98 -29.32 6.83
N GLN A 234 -7.97 -30.13 5.76
CA GLN A 234 -6.91 -30.10 4.75
C GLN A 234 -6.78 -28.75 4.01
N TYR A 235 -7.80 -27.90 4.07
CA TYR A 235 -7.84 -26.57 3.46
C TYR A 235 -7.58 -25.43 4.45
N SER A 236 -7.44 -25.71 5.75
CA SER A 236 -7.12 -24.69 6.74
C SER A 236 -5.71 -24.12 6.56
N VAL A 237 -5.59 -22.81 6.72
CA VAL A 237 -4.34 -22.06 6.75
C VAL A 237 -4.40 -21.11 7.94
N LEU A 238 -3.35 -21.13 8.77
CA LEU A 238 -3.22 -20.24 9.90
C LEU A 238 -2.32 -19.05 9.54
N LEU A 239 -2.85 -17.84 9.67
CA LEU A 239 -2.04 -16.63 9.75
C LEU A 239 -1.71 -16.40 11.22
N PHE A 240 -0.42 -16.33 11.56
CA PHE A 240 0.02 -16.18 12.94
C PHE A 240 0.85 -14.91 13.14
N GLU A 241 0.36 -14.05 14.03
CA GLU A 241 1.06 -12.87 14.52
C GLU A 241 1.39 -13.06 16.01
N PRO A 242 2.65 -13.39 16.36
CA PRO A 242 3.09 -13.34 17.74
C PRO A 242 3.27 -11.89 18.18
N TYR A 243 2.89 -11.58 19.42
CA TYR A 243 3.22 -10.30 20.06
C TYR A 243 4.74 -10.18 20.30
N ASN A 244 5.38 -11.29 20.69
CA ASN A 244 6.81 -11.38 20.94
C ASN A 244 7.32 -12.83 20.84
N ASP A 245 8.63 -13.01 20.97
CA ASP A 245 9.33 -14.30 20.92
C ASP A 245 8.75 -15.33 21.89
N LYS A 246 8.32 -14.90 23.08
CA LYS A 246 7.71 -15.77 24.08
C LYS A 246 6.40 -16.38 23.56
N MET A 247 5.55 -15.59 22.92
CA MET A 247 4.30 -16.07 22.32
C MET A 247 4.58 -16.98 21.11
N ALA A 248 5.58 -16.66 20.29
CA ALA A 248 5.98 -17.50 19.16
C ALA A 248 6.45 -18.90 19.62
N LEU A 249 7.30 -18.97 20.64
CA LEU A 249 7.78 -20.22 21.21
C LEU A 249 6.69 -20.99 21.96
N ALA A 250 5.77 -20.30 22.63
CA ALA A 250 4.62 -20.94 23.26
C ALA A 250 3.64 -21.55 22.26
N PHE A 251 3.47 -20.91 21.09
CA PHE A 251 2.72 -21.46 19.98
C PHE A 251 3.35 -22.77 19.49
N ASP A 252 4.64 -22.76 19.17
CA ASP A 252 5.38 -23.94 18.70
C ASP A 252 5.40 -25.09 19.73
N ASP A 253 5.65 -24.77 21.00
CA ASP A 253 5.61 -25.75 22.09
C ASP A 253 4.22 -26.40 22.23
N GLU A 254 3.14 -25.66 22.04
CA GLU A 254 1.79 -26.25 22.05
C GLU A 254 1.60 -27.20 20.85
N LEU A 255 2.06 -26.83 19.65
CA LEU A 255 2.01 -27.73 18.50
C LEU A 255 2.81 -29.03 18.75
N TYR A 256 3.95 -28.91 19.44
CA TYR A 256 4.77 -30.06 19.82
C TYR A 256 4.04 -30.94 20.84
N ARG A 257 3.45 -30.35 21.88
CA ARG A 257 2.65 -31.09 22.88
C ARG A 257 1.43 -31.79 22.28
N GLN A 258 0.86 -31.25 21.20
CA GLN A 258 -0.27 -31.84 20.49
C GLN A 258 0.13 -32.86 19.40
N ASP A 259 1.43 -33.13 19.26
CA ASP A 259 2.01 -34.03 18.26
C ASP A 259 1.47 -33.75 16.85
N VAL A 260 1.53 -32.47 16.45
CA VAL A 260 0.82 -32.01 15.25
C VAL A 260 1.31 -32.69 13.97
N VAL A 261 2.57 -33.12 13.92
CA VAL A 261 3.16 -33.81 12.76
C VAL A 261 2.50 -35.16 12.54
N SER A 262 2.27 -35.95 13.60
CA SER A 262 1.55 -37.23 13.47
C SER A 262 0.08 -37.03 13.07
N ARG A 263 -0.46 -35.83 13.32
CA ARG A 263 -1.81 -35.37 12.94
C ARG A 263 -1.87 -34.62 11.59
N GLY A 264 -0.89 -34.86 10.72
CA GLY A 264 -0.85 -34.33 9.35
C GLY A 264 -0.30 -32.90 9.22
N GLY A 265 0.32 -32.35 10.26
CA GLY A 265 0.94 -31.03 10.27
C GLY A 265 -0.04 -29.86 10.24
N ILE A 266 0.50 -28.65 10.08
CA ILE A 266 -0.26 -27.42 9.86
C ILE A 266 0.35 -26.62 8.71
N ARG A 267 -0.48 -25.78 8.09
CA ARG A 267 -0.01 -24.73 7.19
C ARG A 267 -0.12 -23.41 7.94
N VAL A 268 1.02 -22.82 8.26
CA VAL A 268 1.12 -21.55 8.98
C VAL A 268 1.95 -20.55 8.16
N ILE A 269 1.48 -19.31 8.10
CA ILE A 269 2.22 -18.15 7.60
C ILE A 269 2.40 -17.20 8.77
N CYS A 270 3.64 -16.84 9.06
CA CYS A 270 3.99 -16.00 10.17
C CYS A 270 4.24 -14.54 9.74
N SER A 271 3.83 -13.61 10.59
CA SER A 271 4.20 -12.20 10.46
C SER A 271 5.70 -11.95 10.75
N SER A 272 6.15 -10.73 10.50
CA SER A 272 7.54 -10.29 10.73
C SER A 272 7.98 -10.36 12.20
N ASN A 273 7.04 -10.38 13.16
CA ASN A 273 7.33 -10.57 14.58
C ASN A 273 7.80 -12.00 14.93
N PHE A 274 7.69 -12.94 14.00
CA PHE A 274 8.20 -14.31 14.17
C PHE A 274 9.69 -14.44 13.83
N VAL A 275 10.34 -13.36 13.38
CA VAL A 275 11.75 -13.39 12.96
C VAL A 275 12.66 -12.92 14.10
N SER A 276 13.33 -13.88 14.76
CA SER A 276 14.38 -13.60 15.73
C SER A 276 15.32 -14.80 15.91
N ASP A 277 16.54 -14.55 16.40
CA ASP A 277 17.46 -15.63 16.80
C ASP A 277 16.87 -16.50 17.92
N SER A 278 16.17 -15.88 18.87
CA SER A 278 15.57 -16.61 20.00
C SER A 278 14.53 -17.60 19.50
N ILE A 279 13.75 -17.24 18.48
CA ILE A 279 12.74 -18.13 17.91
C ILE A 279 13.44 -19.28 17.19
N VAL A 280 14.20 -18.99 16.14
CA VAL A 280 14.72 -20.03 15.23
C VAL A 280 15.62 -21.07 15.91
N ASN A 281 16.35 -20.67 16.96
CA ASN A 281 17.22 -21.56 17.72
C ASN A 281 16.49 -22.44 18.75
N ASN A 282 15.22 -22.16 19.06
CA ASN A 282 14.46 -22.85 20.12
C ASN A 282 13.15 -23.50 19.62
N LEU A 283 12.91 -23.51 18.31
CA LEU A 283 11.76 -24.21 17.73
C LEU A 283 11.94 -25.75 17.78
N HIS A 284 10.83 -26.44 17.98
CA HIS A 284 10.69 -27.88 17.78
C HIS A 284 10.49 -28.26 16.31
N TYR A 285 9.87 -27.37 15.51
CA TYR A 285 9.56 -27.60 14.10
C TYR A 285 10.13 -26.53 13.16
N ASP A 286 10.34 -26.91 11.89
CA ASP A 286 10.91 -26.07 10.83
C ASP A 286 9.94 -25.77 9.66
N PHE A 287 8.69 -26.25 9.71
CA PHE A 287 7.69 -26.03 8.64
C PHE A 287 7.18 -24.59 8.52
N TYR A 288 7.74 -23.66 9.28
CA TYR A 288 7.34 -22.27 9.32
C TYR A 288 7.81 -21.53 8.08
N ARG A 289 6.97 -20.59 7.65
CA ARG A 289 7.23 -19.66 6.57
C ARG A 289 6.55 -18.34 6.89
N GLY A 290 7.04 -17.25 6.31
CA GLY A 290 6.54 -15.93 6.61
C GLY A 290 7.20 -14.86 5.79
N PHE A 291 6.93 -13.62 6.19
CA PHE A 291 7.45 -12.42 5.53
C PHE A 291 8.04 -11.47 6.57
N ASP A 292 9.13 -10.81 6.24
CA ASP A 292 9.75 -9.80 7.09
C ASP A 292 10.44 -8.68 6.29
N LEU A 293 10.82 -7.61 6.97
CA LEU A 293 11.57 -6.52 6.36
C LEU A 293 13.01 -6.96 6.08
N TYR A 294 13.57 -6.55 4.95
CA TYR A 294 14.91 -6.95 4.54
C TYR A 294 15.72 -5.80 3.92
N ALA A 295 17.00 -6.06 3.65
CA ALA A 295 17.84 -5.13 2.90
C ALA A 295 17.50 -5.18 1.41
N ARG A 296 17.76 -4.08 0.69
CA ARG A 296 17.70 -4.07 -0.76
C ARG A 296 18.78 -4.98 -1.34
N PRO A 297 18.44 -5.95 -2.22
CA PRO A 297 19.44 -6.81 -2.85
C PRO A 297 20.53 -6.02 -3.56
N GLU A 298 20.18 -4.91 -4.22
CA GLU A 298 21.11 -4.07 -4.99
C GLU A 298 22.13 -3.34 -4.12
N SER A 299 21.84 -3.16 -2.83
CA SER A 299 22.79 -2.54 -1.90
C SER A 299 24.00 -3.44 -1.63
N GLY A 300 23.88 -4.76 -1.82
CA GLY A 300 24.88 -5.74 -1.41
C GLY A 300 25.06 -5.85 0.11
N PHE A 301 24.25 -5.16 0.91
CA PHE A 301 24.42 -5.09 2.36
C PHE A 301 24.23 -6.43 3.06
N ALA A 302 23.21 -7.21 2.68
CA ALA A 302 22.96 -8.52 3.28
C ALA A 302 24.16 -9.48 3.12
N GLN A 303 24.78 -9.47 1.94
CA GLN A 303 25.99 -10.26 1.68
C GLN A 303 27.17 -9.75 2.50
N ALA A 304 27.41 -8.44 2.53
CA ALA A 304 28.49 -7.85 3.31
C ALA A 304 28.33 -8.11 4.83
N TYR A 305 27.10 -8.05 5.34
CA TYR A 305 26.78 -8.40 6.72
C TYR A 305 27.10 -9.87 7.01
N HIS A 306 26.72 -10.78 6.11
CA HIS A 306 27.07 -12.20 6.24
C HIS A 306 28.58 -12.42 6.24
N GLU A 307 29.32 -11.77 5.34
CA GLU A 307 30.78 -11.88 5.30
C GLU A 307 31.44 -11.29 6.55
N HIS A 308 30.84 -10.27 7.16
CA HIS A 308 31.37 -9.60 8.35
C HIS A 308 31.08 -10.37 9.65
N PHE A 309 29.84 -10.87 9.83
CA PHE A 309 29.39 -11.51 11.07
C PHE A 309 29.22 -13.03 10.98
N ASN A 310 29.33 -13.61 9.78
CA ASN A 310 29.03 -15.03 9.52
C ASN A 310 27.59 -15.42 9.91
N GLU A 311 26.66 -14.47 9.76
CA GLU A 311 25.24 -14.57 10.10
C GLU A 311 24.42 -13.76 9.09
N ASP A 312 23.20 -14.20 8.77
CA ASP A 312 22.30 -13.41 7.92
C ASP A 312 21.62 -12.31 8.73
N ILE A 313 21.23 -11.22 8.05
CA ILE A 313 20.47 -10.13 8.67
C ILE A 313 19.04 -10.60 9.05
N LEU A 314 18.51 -10.02 10.12
CA LEU A 314 17.13 -10.21 10.56
C LEU A 314 16.27 -8.95 10.36
N ASN A 315 14.96 -9.14 10.57
CA ASN A 315 13.91 -8.13 10.48
C ASN A 315 14.33 -6.79 11.14
N GLY A 316 14.42 -5.73 10.34
CA GLY A 316 14.72 -4.37 10.79
C GLY A 316 16.20 -4.00 10.96
N GLU A 317 17.16 -4.92 10.80
CA GLU A 317 18.59 -4.59 10.99
C GLU A 317 19.12 -3.60 9.93
N ALA A 318 18.77 -3.79 8.66
CA ALA A 318 19.16 -2.87 7.58
C ALA A 318 18.58 -1.46 7.81
N HIS A 319 17.34 -1.39 8.28
CA HIS A 319 16.66 -0.13 8.59
C HIS A 319 17.30 0.59 9.77
N PHE A 320 17.80 -0.17 10.76
CA PHE A 320 18.55 0.40 11.88
C PHE A 320 19.88 1.03 11.41
N PHE A 321 20.58 0.41 10.45
CA PHE A 321 21.74 1.03 9.80
C PHE A 321 21.38 2.36 9.12
N ASP A 322 20.29 2.36 8.35
CA ASP A 322 19.80 3.55 7.67
C ASP A 322 19.47 4.68 8.65
N ALA A 323 18.85 4.37 9.80
CA ALA A 323 18.57 5.35 10.84
C ALA A 323 19.86 6.05 11.33
N LEU A 324 20.93 5.29 11.55
CA LEU A 324 22.20 5.84 12.01
C LEU A 324 22.90 6.67 10.93
N TYR A 325 22.85 6.24 9.68
CA TYR A 325 23.44 6.98 8.56
C TYR A 325 22.70 8.28 8.28
N ILE A 326 21.36 8.26 8.25
CA ILE A 326 20.53 9.47 8.13
C ILE A 326 20.88 10.46 9.24
N LEU A 327 20.94 10.01 10.50
CA LEU A 327 21.29 10.88 11.63
C LEU A 327 22.70 11.45 11.52
N ALA A 328 23.69 10.66 11.08
CA ALA A 328 25.05 11.15 10.91
C ALA A 328 25.16 12.19 9.78
N TYR A 329 24.49 11.96 8.65
CA TYR A 329 24.46 12.91 7.54
C TYR A 329 23.71 14.20 7.92
N ALA A 330 22.54 14.09 8.54
CA ALA A 330 21.78 15.23 9.03
C ALA A 330 22.56 16.03 10.09
N ALA A 331 23.28 15.35 10.99
CA ALA A 331 24.15 16.01 11.96
C ALA A 331 25.32 16.74 11.29
N SER A 332 25.90 16.19 10.23
CA SER A 332 26.96 16.88 9.47
C SER A 332 26.41 18.10 8.75
N TYR A 333 25.23 17.99 8.15
CA TYR A 333 24.59 19.09 7.42
C TYR A 333 24.12 20.21 8.36
N SER A 334 23.58 19.87 9.54
CA SER A 334 23.13 20.86 10.53
C SER A 334 24.26 21.79 10.99
N ILE A 335 25.48 21.27 11.11
CA ILE A 335 26.67 22.07 11.45
C ILE A 335 26.99 23.08 10.35
N SER A 336 26.89 22.67 9.09
CA SER A 336 27.22 23.53 7.93
C SER A 336 26.14 24.57 7.64
N SER A 337 24.87 24.21 7.82
CA SER A 337 23.70 25.02 7.45
C SER A 337 23.14 25.86 8.60
N GLY A 338 23.37 25.44 9.85
CA GLY A 338 22.76 26.02 11.04
C GLY A 338 21.30 25.61 11.28
N LEU A 339 20.73 24.71 10.46
CA LEU A 339 19.39 24.16 10.64
C LEU A 339 19.31 23.26 11.88
N ASP A 340 18.10 23.07 12.42
CA ASP A 340 17.90 22.05 13.44
C ASP A 340 18.06 20.63 12.85
N LEU A 341 18.22 19.63 13.71
CA LEU A 341 18.50 18.26 13.26
C LEU A 341 17.34 17.68 12.44
N ASN A 342 16.09 17.98 12.78
CA ASN A 342 14.93 17.44 12.06
C ASN A 342 14.74 18.11 10.70
N GLU A 343 14.95 19.42 10.62
CA GLU A 343 15.03 20.15 9.35
C GLU A 343 16.19 19.63 8.49
N SER A 344 17.32 19.30 9.11
CA SER A 344 18.48 18.73 8.41
C SER A 344 18.21 17.32 7.89
N ILE A 345 17.47 16.48 8.62
CA ILE A 345 17.01 15.17 8.11
C ILE A 345 16.20 15.38 6.83
N ARG A 346 15.20 16.28 6.87
CA ARG A 346 14.37 16.58 5.69
C ARG A 346 15.22 17.04 4.51
N ALA A 347 16.12 18.00 4.72
CA ALA A 347 16.98 18.52 3.66
C ALA A 347 17.87 17.43 3.03
N VAL A 348 18.46 16.56 3.86
CA VAL A 348 19.30 15.44 3.41
C VAL A 348 18.50 14.43 2.60
N LEU A 349 17.27 14.10 3.01
CA LEU A 349 16.42 13.14 2.31
C LEU A 349 15.83 13.69 0.99
N GLU A 350 15.58 15.00 0.91
CA GLU A 350 15.09 15.68 -0.28
C GLU A 350 16.21 16.13 -1.25
N GLY A 351 17.48 15.93 -0.87
CA GLY A 351 18.64 16.33 -1.66
C GLY A 351 18.69 15.71 -3.05
N ARG A 352 18.87 16.52 -4.10
CA ARG A 352 18.96 16.05 -5.50
C ARG A 352 20.10 16.72 -6.29
N ASP A 353 21.12 17.22 -5.60
CA ASP A 353 22.32 17.86 -6.16
C ASP A 353 23.29 16.81 -6.73
N GLY A 354 22.82 16.04 -7.72
CA GLY A 354 23.56 14.91 -8.28
C GLY A 354 23.38 13.62 -7.48
N VAL A 355 24.09 12.57 -7.89
CA VAL A 355 24.00 11.24 -7.31
C VAL A 355 24.92 11.15 -6.08
N GLY A 356 24.38 10.69 -4.95
CA GLY A 356 25.16 10.40 -3.75
C GLY A 356 26.01 9.13 -3.87
N GLY A 357 27.06 9.08 -3.06
CA GLY A 357 27.84 7.85 -2.86
C GLY A 357 27.01 6.78 -2.13
N ASP A 358 27.41 5.52 -2.30
CA ASP A 358 26.77 4.38 -1.64
C ASP A 358 27.07 4.32 -0.13
N TRP A 359 26.58 3.26 0.53
CA TRP A 359 26.72 3.05 1.96
C TRP A 359 28.13 2.59 2.39
N MET A 360 29.03 2.28 1.45
CA MET A 360 30.38 1.87 1.78
C MET A 360 31.24 3.09 2.15
N ILE A 361 32.31 2.88 2.91
CA ILE A 361 33.14 3.96 3.48
C ILE A 361 33.55 5.02 2.45
N ALA A 362 33.90 4.63 1.22
CA ALA A 362 34.28 5.56 0.15
C ALA A 362 33.10 6.43 -0.31
N GLY A 363 31.92 5.83 -0.56
CA GLY A 363 30.71 6.56 -0.91
C GLY A 363 30.24 7.47 0.24
N MET A 364 30.29 6.98 1.47
CA MET A 364 30.00 7.80 2.66
C MET A 364 30.93 9.01 2.78
N GLN A 365 32.22 8.86 2.48
CA GLN A 365 33.19 9.96 2.52
C GLN A 365 32.83 11.07 1.52
N GLU A 366 32.42 10.70 0.30
CA GLU A 366 31.93 11.64 -0.71
C GLU A 366 30.68 12.38 -0.21
N ASN A 367 29.75 11.66 0.42
CA ASN A 367 28.53 12.24 0.98
C ASN A 367 28.82 13.24 2.11
N PHE A 368 29.65 12.89 3.10
CA PHE A 368 30.03 13.81 4.17
C PHE A 368 30.72 15.08 3.62
N LEU A 369 31.60 14.93 2.62
CA LEU A 369 32.26 16.07 2.00
C LEU A 369 31.27 16.97 1.27
N ALA A 370 30.30 16.41 0.52
CA ALA A 370 29.26 17.17 -0.15
C ALA A 370 28.42 17.98 0.86
N LEU A 371 27.95 17.32 1.92
CA LEU A 371 27.11 17.93 2.95
C LEU A 371 27.84 19.05 3.71
N GLN A 372 29.11 18.88 4.07
CA GLN A 372 29.90 19.95 4.72
C GLN A 372 30.13 21.17 3.83
N ASN A 373 30.09 20.98 2.51
CA ASN A 373 30.17 22.05 1.52
C ASN A 373 28.79 22.62 1.14
N GLY A 374 27.71 22.23 1.84
CA GLY A 374 26.36 22.73 1.62
C GLY A 374 25.65 22.13 0.39
N HIS A 375 26.16 21.06 -0.20
CA HIS A 375 25.50 20.34 -1.30
C HIS A 375 24.66 19.19 -0.73
N LEU A 376 23.47 18.97 -1.31
CA LEU A 376 22.52 17.95 -0.88
C LEU A 376 22.36 16.88 -1.98
N PRO A 377 23.24 15.87 -2.06
CA PRO A 377 23.15 14.82 -3.08
C PRO A 377 21.93 13.92 -2.89
N ASP A 378 21.56 13.18 -3.93
CA ASP A 378 20.54 12.11 -3.90
C ASP A 378 21.10 10.86 -3.22
N LEU A 379 20.85 10.74 -1.92
CA LEU A 379 21.35 9.67 -1.06
C LEU A 379 20.41 8.46 -1.05
N ALA A 380 20.99 7.26 -0.95
CA ALA A 380 20.24 6.03 -0.76
C ALA A 380 20.83 5.19 0.38
N GLY A 381 19.96 4.44 1.06
CA GLY A 381 20.33 3.54 2.14
C GLY A 381 20.53 2.10 1.72
N VAL A 382 20.74 1.24 2.73
CA VAL A 382 20.86 -0.21 2.56
C VAL A 382 19.50 -0.90 2.54
N SER A 383 18.48 -0.30 3.15
CA SER A 383 17.14 -0.90 3.25
C SER A 383 16.14 -0.32 2.24
N SER A 384 16.41 0.88 1.73
CA SER A 384 15.51 1.60 0.82
C SER A 384 16.28 2.61 -0.05
N SER A 385 15.61 3.28 -0.97
CA SER A 385 16.16 4.41 -1.73
C SER A 385 16.07 5.75 -0.99
N TRP A 386 15.65 5.75 0.29
CA TRP A 386 15.34 6.97 1.05
C TRP A 386 14.43 7.96 0.32
N THR A 387 13.52 7.44 -0.51
CA THR A 387 12.43 8.23 -1.06
C THR A 387 11.32 8.27 -0.02
N PHE A 388 11.09 9.44 0.58
CA PHE A 388 10.05 9.63 1.60
C PHE A 388 8.81 10.29 1.01
N GLN A 389 7.65 9.82 1.42
CA GLN A 389 6.38 10.43 1.09
C GLN A 389 6.20 11.72 1.91
N LYS A 390 5.89 12.83 1.23
CA LYS A 390 5.78 14.16 1.86
C LYS A 390 4.69 14.26 2.92
N ARG A 391 3.66 13.41 2.82
CA ARG A 391 2.49 13.47 3.69
C ARG A 391 2.76 12.86 5.05
N ASP A 392 3.40 11.69 5.08
CA ASP A 392 3.50 10.87 6.28
C ASP A 392 4.93 10.63 6.76
N ASN A 393 5.93 11.19 6.07
CA ASN A 393 7.36 10.93 6.31
C ASN A 393 7.67 9.43 6.42
N SER A 394 6.95 8.61 5.64
CA SER A 394 7.24 7.19 5.49
C SER A 394 8.05 6.97 4.23
N VAL A 395 9.02 6.07 4.30
CA VAL A 395 9.76 5.65 3.12
C VAL A 395 8.82 4.95 2.14
N SER A 396 9.10 5.04 0.85
CA SER A 396 8.49 4.24 -0.20
C SER A 396 9.46 3.19 -0.72
N GLY A 397 8.97 2.01 -1.08
CA GLY A 397 9.81 0.95 -1.66
C GLY A 397 10.55 0.17 -0.59
N SER A 398 9.89 -0.14 0.52
CA SER A 398 10.40 -1.12 1.48
C SER A 398 10.57 -2.47 0.79
N VAL A 399 11.62 -3.20 1.14
CA VAL A 399 11.85 -4.57 0.65
C VAL A 399 11.42 -5.57 1.70
N TYR A 400 10.57 -6.50 1.29
CA TYR A 400 10.09 -7.61 2.08
C TYR A 400 10.71 -8.92 1.58
N ARG A 401 11.15 -9.77 2.50
CA ARG A 401 11.65 -11.11 2.20
C ARG A 401 10.57 -12.13 2.51
N GLY A 402 10.26 -13.02 1.57
CA GLY A 402 9.60 -14.28 1.88
C GLY A 402 10.63 -15.31 2.34
N TRP A 403 10.32 -16.05 3.40
CA TRP A 403 11.24 -17.02 3.99
C TRP A 403 10.54 -18.31 4.41
N ASN A 404 11.32 -19.39 4.51
CA ASN A 404 10.99 -20.58 5.28
C ASN A 404 12.12 -20.90 6.27
N ILE A 405 11.85 -21.75 7.24
CA ILE A 405 12.90 -22.25 8.15
C ILE A 405 13.51 -23.52 7.56
N ALA A 406 14.84 -23.63 7.63
CA ALA A 406 15.59 -24.86 7.41
C ALA A 406 16.89 -24.80 8.22
N ASP A 407 17.30 -25.90 8.83
CA ASP A 407 18.53 -26.00 9.66
C ASP A 407 18.64 -24.87 10.71
N HIS A 408 17.53 -24.55 11.38
CA HIS A 408 17.44 -23.44 12.34
C HIS A 408 17.87 -22.08 11.76
N LYS A 409 17.61 -21.84 10.47
CA LYS A 409 17.86 -20.56 9.80
C LYS A 409 16.67 -20.14 8.96
N TYR A 410 16.50 -18.83 8.81
CA TYR A 410 15.57 -18.23 7.86
C TYR A 410 16.17 -18.27 6.46
N VAL A 411 15.69 -19.17 5.62
CA VAL A 411 16.09 -19.29 4.21
C VAL A 411 15.22 -18.38 3.37
N THR A 412 15.87 -17.46 2.66
CA THR A 412 15.23 -16.52 1.74
C THR A 412 14.71 -17.24 0.50
N ASN A 413 13.44 -17.04 0.17
CA ASN A 413 12.80 -17.57 -1.02
C ASN A 413 12.72 -16.53 -2.15
N ASP A 414 12.21 -15.35 -1.81
CA ASP A 414 11.94 -14.27 -2.74
C ASP A 414 12.01 -12.90 -2.04
N PHE A 415 12.01 -11.85 -2.86
CA PHE A 415 11.92 -10.46 -2.42
C PHE A 415 10.72 -9.79 -3.08
N THR A 416 9.99 -9.00 -2.30
CA THR A 416 8.80 -8.26 -2.72
C THR A 416 9.00 -6.79 -2.38
N SER A 417 8.69 -5.88 -3.31
CA SER A 417 8.74 -4.43 -3.08
C SER A 417 7.83 -3.70 -4.07
N ASN A 418 7.39 -2.52 -3.67
CA ASN A 418 6.64 -1.58 -4.52
C ASN A 418 7.54 -0.68 -5.37
N ASP A 419 8.85 -0.70 -5.15
CA ASP A 419 9.76 -0.07 -6.09
C ASP A 419 9.88 -0.96 -7.35
N ASN A 420 9.89 -0.36 -8.54
CA ASN A 420 10.13 -1.08 -9.81
C ASN A 420 11.61 -1.55 -9.91
N SER A 421 12.21 -2.02 -8.81
CA SER A 421 13.57 -2.57 -8.80
C SER A 421 13.62 -3.91 -9.53
N LYS A 422 14.78 -4.21 -10.12
CA LYS A 422 14.93 -5.31 -11.09
C LYS A 422 14.97 -6.70 -10.44
N HIS A 423 14.87 -6.77 -9.12
CA HIS A 423 15.02 -7.99 -8.32
C HIS A 423 13.93 -8.18 -7.26
N SER A 424 12.90 -7.31 -7.24
CA SER A 424 11.68 -7.49 -6.46
C SER A 424 10.55 -7.98 -7.37
N VAL A 425 9.66 -8.82 -6.84
CA VAL A 425 8.35 -9.05 -7.46
C VAL A 425 7.43 -7.97 -6.92
N ASN A 426 6.75 -7.22 -7.79
CA ASN A 426 5.66 -6.37 -7.35
C ASN A 426 4.46 -7.28 -7.02
N PRO A 427 3.91 -7.27 -5.79
CA PRO A 427 2.75 -8.10 -5.47
C PRO A 427 1.54 -7.74 -6.34
N GLN A 428 1.47 -6.50 -6.85
CA GLN A 428 0.49 -6.07 -7.85
C GLN A 428 0.72 -6.70 -9.22
N ASP A 429 1.95 -7.04 -9.62
CA ASP A 429 2.19 -7.73 -10.90
C ASP A 429 1.74 -9.20 -10.81
N ASN A 430 1.97 -9.85 -9.67
CA ASN A 430 1.49 -11.21 -9.42
C ASN A 430 -0.04 -11.24 -9.21
N TRP A 431 -0.59 -10.25 -8.49
CA TRP A 431 -2.04 -10.03 -8.38
C TRP A 431 -2.63 -9.75 -9.75
N LEU A 432 -2.04 -8.89 -10.57
CA LEU A 432 -2.61 -8.53 -11.87
C LEU A 432 -2.61 -9.75 -12.79
N GLU A 433 -1.56 -10.56 -12.80
CA GLU A 433 -1.53 -11.80 -13.55
C GLU A 433 -2.52 -12.85 -13.00
N ILE A 434 -2.67 -12.99 -11.68
CA ILE A 434 -3.64 -13.90 -11.05
C ILE A 434 -5.07 -13.41 -11.24
N PHE A 435 -5.32 -12.13 -11.07
CA PHE A 435 -6.59 -11.44 -11.32
C PHE A 435 -6.95 -11.61 -12.79
N LYS A 436 -6.05 -11.28 -13.72
CA LYS A 436 -6.25 -11.54 -15.15
C LYS A 436 -6.54 -13.02 -15.41
N ALA A 437 -5.80 -13.94 -14.80
CA ALA A 437 -6.01 -15.38 -14.95
C ALA A 437 -7.33 -15.87 -14.33
N ASN A 438 -7.78 -15.29 -13.22
CA ASN A 438 -9.05 -15.62 -12.55
C ASN A 438 -10.24 -15.04 -13.32
N VAL A 439 -10.12 -13.80 -13.76
CA VAL A 439 -11.04 -13.15 -14.70
C VAL A 439 -11.12 -13.97 -15.98
N ASP A 440 -9.98 -14.38 -16.54
CA ASP A 440 -9.93 -15.25 -17.69
C ASP A 440 -10.61 -16.58 -17.42
N THR A 441 -10.26 -17.28 -16.34
CA THR A 441 -10.80 -18.61 -16.02
C THR A 441 -12.30 -18.56 -15.76
N SER A 442 -12.77 -17.55 -15.01
CA SER A 442 -14.19 -17.33 -14.74
C SER A 442 -14.98 -17.02 -16.01
N PHE A 443 -14.37 -16.32 -16.98
CA PHE A 443 -14.98 -16.02 -18.27
C PHE A 443 -14.73 -17.07 -19.37
N PHE A 444 -13.69 -17.89 -19.29
CA PHE A 444 -13.41 -19.00 -20.21
C PHE A 444 -14.52 -20.04 -20.16
N ASN A 445 -15.03 -20.33 -18.94
CA ASN A 445 -16.22 -21.17 -18.75
C ASN A 445 -17.48 -20.58 -19.42
N ASN A 446 -17.46 -19.29 -19.79
CA ASN A 446 -18.55 -18.59 -20.47
C ASN A 446 -18.23 -18.24 -21.94
N ALA A 447 -17.02 -18.55 -22.44
CA ALA A 447 -16.55 -18.16 -23.77
C ALA A 447 -17.35 -18.84 -24.91
N ASP A 448 -18.02 -19.96 -24.61
CA ASP A 448 -18.88 -20.68 -25.55
C ASP A 448 -20.29 -20.07 -25.68
N THR A 449 -20.63 -19.02 -24.92
CA THR A 449 -21.90 -18.27 -25.07
C THR A 449 -21.86 -17.37 -26.32
N ASN A 450 -21.96 -17.98 -27.51
CA ASN A 450 -22.07 -17.23 -28.76
C ASN A 450 -23.52 -16.77 -28.96
N ILE A 451 -23.91 -15.70 -28.27
CA ILE A 451 -25.14 -14.97 -28.59
C ILE A 451 -24.86 -14.15 -29.85
N SER A 452 -25.55 -14.48 -30.96
CA SER A 452 -25.45 -13.70 -32.19
C SER A 452 -26.42 -12.53 -32.15
N TYR A 453 -25.87 -11.32 -32.18
CA TYR A 453 -26.66 -10.10 -32.31
C TYR A 453 -26.73 -9.67 -33.78
N ALA A 454 -27.85 -9.06 -34.19
CA ALA A 454 -27.95 -8.38 -35.49
C ALA A 454 -27.02 -7.15 -35.56
N ASP A 455 -26.97 -6.42 -36.66
CA ASP A 455 -26.25 -5.15 -36.69
C ASP A 455 -26.95 -4.09 -35.82
N VAL A 456 -26.17 -3.21 -35.20
CA VAL A 456 -26.70 -2.08 -34.42
C VAL A 456 -27.34 -1.05 -35.35
N SER A 457 -28.56 -0.62 -35.02
CA SER A 457 -29.30 0.40 -35.78
C SER A 457 -29.08 1.80 -35.21
N LYS A 458 -29.35 1.99 -33.91
CA LYS A 458 -29.14 3.24 -33.19
C LYS A 458 -28.52 2.99 -31.82
N ARG A 459 -28.02 4.07 -31.22
CA ARG A 459 -27.49 4.08 -29.86
C ARG A 459 -28.22 5.12 -29.04
N TRP A 460 -28.65 4.75 -27.84
CA TRP A 460 -29.28 5.62 -26.86
C TRP A 460 -28.44 5.70 -25.59
N ALA A 461 -28.56 6.78 -24.85
CA ALA A 461 -27.92 6.95 -23.55
C ALA A 461 -28.88 7.55 -22.52
N LEU A 462 -28.77 7.08 -21.27
CA LEU A 462 -29.39 7.68 -20.10
C LEU A 462 -28.31 7.97 -19.06
N LEU A 463 -28.18 9.24 -18.69
CA LEU A 463 -27.22 9.71 -17.71
C LEU A 463 -27.96 10.24 -16.47
N VAL A 464 -27.69 9.68 -15.30
CA VAL A 464 -28.43 9.96 -14.06
C VAL A 464 -27.48 10.37 -12.94
N ALA A 465 -27.54 11.64 -12.54
CA ALA A 465 -26.99 12.12 -11.27
C ALA A 465 -28.07 11.94 -10.19
N ALA A 466 -27.93 10.93 -9.36
CA ALA A 466 -28.93 10.51 -8.39
C ALA A 466 -28.82 11.25 -7.03
N SER A 467 -28.03 12.31 -6.97
CA SER A 467 -27.81 13.13 -5.77
C SER A 467 -27.69 14.61 -6.11
N SER A 468 -27.96 15.47 -5.13
CA SER A 468 -27.98 16.95 -5.24
C SER A 468 -27.24 17.59 -4.07
N GLY A 469 -27.00 18.89 -4.15
CA GLY A 469 -26.30 19.68 -3.14
C GLY A 469 -24.79 19.71 -3.30
N TRP A 470 -24.16 20.78 -2.77
CA TRP A 470 -22.74 21.07 -2.97
C TRP A 470 -21.79 19.94 -2.57
N ALA A 471 -22.02 19.28 -1.43
CA ALA A 471 -21.18 18.16 -0.98
C ALA A 471 -21.18 16.96 -1.96
N ASN A 472 -22.17 16.90 -2.85
CA ASN A 472 -22.37 15.85 -3.85
C ASN A 472 -21.95 16.31 -5.26
N TYR A 473 -21.14 17.36 -5.35
CA TYR A 473 -20.65 17.99 -6.57
C TYR A 473 -20.31 16.99 -7.70
N ARG A 474 -19.43 16.03 -7.38
CA ARG A 474 -18.90 15.02 -8.30
C ARG A 474 -19.96 14.32 -9.15
N PHE A 475 -21.11 13.95 -8.59
CA PHE A 475 -22.09 13.15 -9.34
C PHE A 475 -22.68 13.91 -10.52
N GLN A 476 -22.92 15.21 -10.39
CA GLN A 476 -23.41 16.01 -11.51
C GLN A 476 -22.29 16.38 -12.48
N ALA A 477 -21.09 16.70 -11.97
CA ALA A 477 -19.91 16.95 -12.81
C ALA A 477 -19.60 15.74 -13.71
N ASP A 478 -19.65 14.52 -13.15
CA ASP A 478 -19.47 13.25 -13.84
C ASP A 478 -20.48 13.07 -14.99
N ILE A 479 -21.76 13.38 -14.76
CA ILE A 479 -22.80 13.30 -15.78
C ILE A 479 -22.52 14.24 -16.96
N PHE A 480 -22.14 15.48 -16.69
CA PHE A 480 -21.85 16.42 -17.78
C PHE A 480 -20.56 16.03 -18.53
N ALA A 481 -19.55 15.54 -17.83
CA ALA A 481 -18.34 15.01 -18.45
C ALA A 481 -18.66 13.82 -19.38
N PHE A 482 -19.52 12.89 -18.94
CA PHE A 482 -20.00 11.79 -19.79
C PHE A 482 -20.82 12.28 -20.98
N TYR A 483 -21.69 13.27 -20.79
CA TYR A 483 -22.45 13.86 -21.89
C TYR A 483 -21.51 14.41 -22.97
N GLN A 484 -20.56 15.27 -22.61
CA GLN A 484 -19.58 15.80 -23.57
C GLN A 484 -18.79 14.70 -24.27
N LYS A 485 -18.49 13.60 -23.56
CA LYS A 485 -17.79 12.44 -24.12
C LYS A 485 -18.64 11.69 -25.15
N LEU A 486 -19.91 11.41 -24.84
CA LEU A 486 -20.84 10.78 -25.79
C LEU A 486 -21.04 11.65 -27.04
N LYS A 487 -21.11 12.97 -26.89
CA LYS A 487 -21.13 13.92 -28.02
C LYS A 487 -19.90 13.78 -28.89
N LYS A 488 -18.70 13.74 -28.31
CA LYS A 488 -17.44 13.52 -29.03
C LYS A 488 -17.40 12.16 -29.74
N MET A 489 -18.09 11.16 -29.20
CA MET A 489 -18.23 9.81 -29.77
C MET A 489 -19.33 9.69 -30.84
N GLY A 490 -20.04 10.78 -31.13
CA GLY A 490 -21.00 10.88 -32.24
C GLY A 490 -22.48 10.78 -31.85
N TYR A 491 -22.81 10.74 -30.56
CA TYR A 491 -24.21 10.77 -30.13
C TYR A 491 -24.84 12.15 -30.43
N ASP A 492 -26.08 12.13 -30.94
CA ASP A 492 -26.90 13.34 -31.03
C ASP A 492 -27.72 13.56 -29.74
N ASP A 493 -28.23 14.78 -29.57
CA ASP A 493 -28.94 15.20 -28.35
C ASP A 493 -30.33 14.56 -28.19
N ASP A 494 -30.90 14.03 -29.27
CA ASP A 494 -32.19 13.38 -29.24
C ASP A 494 -32.06 11.94 -28.71
N HIS A 495 -30.85 11.38 -28.70
CA HIS A 495 -30.56 10.03 -28.20
C HIS A 495 -29.80 10.01 -26.87
N ILE A 496 -29.57 11.16 -26.22
CA ILE A 496 -29.05 11.23 -24.85
C ILE A 496 -30.13 11.84 -23.96
N ILE A 497 -30.46 11.17 -22.85
CA ILE A 497 -31.33 11.71 -21.82
C ILE A 497 -30.51 12.02 -20.57
N VAL A 498 -30.57 13.25 -20.09
CA VAL A 498 -29.80 13.69 -18.91
C VAL A 498 -30.74 14.02 -17.76
N ILE A 499 -30.46 13.43 -16.59
CA ILE A 499 -31.15 13.67 -15.33
C ILE A 499 -30.15 14.20 -14.31
N ALA A 500 -30.31 15.45 -13.89
CA ALA A 500 -29.46 16.11 -12.89
C ALA A 500 -30.26 17.24 -12.21
N GLU A 501 -29.97 17.59 -10.95
CA GLU A 501 -30.76 18.61 -10.23
C GLU A 501 -30.50 20.04 -10.73
N ASP A 502 -29.28 20.30 -11.23
CA ASP A 502 -28.82 21.60 -11.72
C ASP A 502 -28.73 22.66 -10.61
N ASP A 503 -28.11 22.30 -9.48
CA ASP A 503 -28.01 23.14 -8.28
C ASP A 503 -26.57 23.53 -7.89
N LEU A 504 -25.58 23.18 -8.72
CA LEU A 504 -24.16 23.42 -8.42
C LEU A 504 -23.58 24.66 -9.09
N VAL A 505 -23.93 24.91 -10.35
CA VAL A 505 -23.22 25.90 -11.19
C VAL A 505 -23.29 27.32 -10.63
N ASN A 506 -24.42 27.69 -10.02
CA ASN A 506 -24.68 29.00 -9.41
C ASN A 506 -24.72 28.91 -7.87
N HIS A 507 -24.16 27.85 -7.29
CA HIS A 507 -24.14 27.66 -5.83
C HIS A 507 -23.26 28.72 -5.17
N GLU A 508 -23.65 29.22 -3.98
CA GLU A 508 -22.91 30.29 -3.27
C GLU A 508 -21.47 29.89 -2.91
N GLN A 509 -21.22 28.59 -2.78
CA GLN A 509 -19.89 28.03 -2.50
C GLN A 509 -19.06 27.75 -3.76
N ASN A 510 -19.58 28.00 -4.97
CA ASN A 510 -18.83 27.80 -6.21
C ASN A 510 -17.96 29.03 -6.52
N PRO A 511 -16.62 28.95 -6.42
CA PRO A 511 -15.74 30.07 -6.75
C PRO A 511 -15.63 30.32 -8.27
N TYR A 512 -16.18 29.42 -9.11
CA TYR A 512 -16.17 29.51 -10.57
C TYR A 512 -17.61 29.58 -11.13
N PRO A 513 -18.29 30.75 -11.05
CA PRO A 513 -19.66 30.88 -11.51
C PRO A 513 -19.84 30.50 -12.98
N GLY A 514 -20.78 29.62 -13.28
CA GLY A 514 -21.03 29.17 -14.66
C GLY A 514 -20.23 27.93 -15.07
N GLU A 515 -19.33 27.44 -14.22
CA GLU A 515 -18.41 26.36 -14.57
C GLU A 515 -18.47 25.21 -13.55
N LEU A 516 -18.30 23.99 -14.07
CA LEU A 516 -18.06 22.78 -13.29
C LEU A 516 -16.84 22.04 -13.84
N PHE A 517 -16.13 21.29 -13.01
CA PHE A 517 -14.88 20.63 -13.37
C PHE A 517 -14.83 19.23 -12.78
N VAL A 518 -14.34 18.25 -13.53
CA VAL A 518 -13.94 16.95 -12.96
C VAL A 518 -12.47 16.96 -12.53
N ARG A 519 -11.68 17.94 -13.01
CA ARG A 519 -10.31 18.26 -12.62
C ARG A 519 -10.08 19.76 -12.81
N LEU A 520 -9.38 20.42 -11.87
CA LEU A 520 -9.13 21.87 -11.96
C LEU A 520 -8.25 22.29 -13.14
N ASP A 521 -7.32 21.42 -13.56
CA ASP A 521 -6.49 21.65 -14.74
C ASP A 521 -7.21 21.28 -16.04
N GLY A 522 -8.45 20.81 -15.95
CA GLY A 522 -9.32 20.46 -17.06
C GLY A 522 -10.20 21.62 -17.54
N GLY A 523 -10.98 21.35 -18.59
CA GLY A 523 -11.98 22.29 -19.11
C GLY A 523 -13.30 22.22 -18.34
N ASN A 524 -14.11 23.28 -18.47
CA ASN A 524 -15.48 23.30 -17.97
C ASN A 524 -16.31 22.16 -18.59
N VAL A 525 -16.93 21.34 -17.74
CA VAL A 525 -17.82 20.25 -18.16
C VAL A 525 -19.28 20.66 -18.21
N TYR A 526 -19.69 21.76 -17.57
CA TYR A 526 -21.10 22.14 -17.46
C TYR A 526 -21.75 22.51 -18.81
N GLU A 527 -22.97 22.02 -19.02
CA GLU A 527 -23.75 22.24 -20.24
C GLU A 527 -25.20 22.70 -19.90
N PRO A 528 -25.53 24.00 -20.00
CA PRO A 528 -26.75 24.58 -19.39
C PRO A 528 -28.09 24.16 -20.01
N ASN A 529 -28.10 23.49 -21.18
CA ASN A 529 -29.34 23.18 -21.92
C ASN A 529 -29.55 21.68 -22.17
N VAL A 530 -28.74 20.82 -21.56
CA VAL A 530 -28.74 19.37 -21.86
C VAL A 530 -29.56 18.57 -20.86
N ILE A 531 -29.92 19.17 -19.73
CA ILE A 531 -30.69 18.53 -18.66
C ILE A 531 -32.15 18.44 -19.07
N ASP A 532 -32.62 17.22 -19.34
CA ASP A 532 -34.01 16.98 -19.72
C ASP A 532 -34.94 17.01 -18.50
N TYR A 533 -34.44 16.51 -17.37
CA TYR A 533 -35.22 16.41 -16.14
C TYR A 533 -34.39 16.71 -14.90
N LYS A 534 -34.98 17.53 -14.02
CA LYS A 534 -34.46 17.66 -12.66
C LYS A 534 -34.69 16.37 -11.89
N LEU A 535 -33.70 15.91 -11.14
CA LEU A 535 -33.79 14.72 -10.30
C LEU A 535 -35.04 14.74 -9.41
N SER A 536 -35.32 15.88 -8.78
CA SER A 536 -36.49 16.11 -7.93
C SER A 536 -37.84 16.05 -8.64
N SER A 537 -37.87 16.14 -9.98
CA SER A 537 -39.09 16.14 -10.79
C SER A 537 -39.53 14.75 -11.27
N LEU A 538 -38.62 13.79 -11.23
CA LEU A 538 -38.84 12.41 -11.65
C LEU A 538 -38.91 11.49 -10.44
N ASP A 539 -40.07 10.88 -10.20
CA ASP A 539 -40.19 9.75 -9.27
C ASP A 539 -39.80 8.43 -9.96
N PRO A 540 -39.64 7.31 -9.22
CA PRO A 540 -39.29 6.02 -9.82
C PRO A 540 -40.28 5.51 -10.89
N GLN A 541 -41.56 5.90 -10.81
CA GLN A 541 -42.56 5.52 -11.81
C GLN A 541 -42.37 6.32 -13.11
N LYS A 542 -42.01 7.60 -13.04
CA LYS A 542 -41.64 8.39 -14.23
C LYS A 542 -40.31 7.91 -14.83
N MET A 543 -39.34 7.50 -14.02
CA MET A 543 -38.11 6.87 -14.51
C MET A 543 -38.41 5.61 -15.32
N LYS A 544 -39.37 4.79 -14.88
CA LYS A 544 -39.87 3.65 -15.66
C LYS A 544 -40.42 4.09 -17.02
N ASP A 545 -41.19 5.18 -17.05
CA ASP A 545 -41.78 5.68 -18.28
C ASP A 545 -40.70 6.24 -19.24
N VAL A 546 -39.64 6.86 -18.71
CA VAL A 546 -38.43 7.25 -19.49
C VAL A 546 -37.77 6.04 -20.12
N LEU A 547 -37.49 4.99 -19.34
CA LEU A 547 -36.79 3.79 -19.80
C LEU A 547 -37.61 2.94 -20.79
N THR A 548 -38.94 3.01 -20.70
CA THR A 548 -39.87 2.21 -21.53
C THR A 548 -40.50 2.97 -22.69
N GLY A 549 -40.03 4.20 -22.96
CA GLY A 549 -40.49 4.99 -24.11
C GLY A 549 -41.90 5.55 -23.99
N LYS A 550 -42.44 5.69 -22.78
CA LYS A 550 -43.80 6.19 -22.53
C LYS A 550 -43.79 7.71 -22.35
N SER A 551 -43.79 8.43 -23.47
CA SER A 551 -43.84 9.88 -23.45
C SER A 551 -45.19 10.42 -22.96
N SER A 552 -45.18 11.52 -22.22
CA SER A 552 -46.38 12.29 -21.87
C SER A 552 -46.12 13.79 -21.99
N LYS A 553 -47.16 14.62 -21.83
CA LYS A 553 -46.99 16.09 -21.85
C LYS A 553 -45.96 16.59 -20.83
N ASN A 554 -45.83 15.91 -19.70
CA ASN A 554 -44.89 16.26 -18.62
C ASN A 554 -43.60 15.40 -18.65
N LEU A 555 -43.48 14.50 -19.63
CA LEU A 555 -42.33 13.63 -19.85
C LEU A 555 -42.09 13.50 -21.37
N PRO A 556 -41.74 14.61 -22.06
CA PRO A 556 -41.70 14.64 -23.52
C PRO A 556 -40.51 13.87 -24.11
N LYS A 557 -39.38 13.81 -23.40
CA LYS A 557 -38.17 13.05 -23.79
C LYS A 557 -38.11 11.70 -23.06
N VAL A 558 -38.04 10.61 -23.82
CA VAL A 558 -38.00 9.24 -23.30
C VAL A 558 -37.14 8.38 -24.23
N ILE A 559 -36.62 7.25 -23.73
CA ILE A 559 -35.84 6.32 -24.56
C ILE A 559 -36.78 5.64 -25.55
N GLN A 560 -36.62 5.89 -26.85
CA GLN A 560 -37.40 5.24 -27.91
C GLN A 560 -36.60 4.16 -28.63
N ALA A 561 -35.79 3.42 -27.86
CA ALA A 561 -35.00 2.31 -28.35
C ALA A 561 -35.88 1.18 -28.89
N LYS A 562 -35.40 0.51 -29.93
CA LYS A 562 -35.97 -0.71 -30.49
C LYS A 562 -35.10 -1.91 -30.15
N SER A 563 -35.59 -3.11 -30.44
CA SER A 563 -34.83 -4.37 -30.27
C SER A 563 -33.56 -4.47 -31.14
N THR A 564 -33.31 -3.50 -32.01
CA THR A 564 -32.11 -3.38 -32.87
C THR A 564 -31.13 -2.33 -32.37
N ASP A 565 -31.46 -1.61 -31.30
CA ASP A 565 -30.70 -0.47 -30.82
C ASP A 565 -29.95 -0.81 -29.53
N ASN A 566 -28.79 -0.20 -29.34
CA ASN A 566 -28.01 -0.35 -28.10
C ASN A 566 -28.36 0.79 -27.13
N VAL A 567 -28.39 0.52 -25.82
CA VAL A 567 -28.67 1.52 -24.78
C VAL A 567 -27.54 1.54 -23.75
N PHE A 568 -26.96 2.71 -23.51
CA PHE A 568 -26.02 2.93 -22.42
C PHE A 568 -26.74 3.61 -21.25
N VAL A 569 -26.58 3.10 -20.03
CA VAL A 569 -27.10 3.71 -18.82
C VAL A 569 -25.92 3.98 -17.89
N PHE A 570 -25.73 5.24 -17.52
CA PHE A 570 -24.76 5.63 -16.48
C PHE A 570 -25.52 6.21 -15.29
N TRP A 571 -25.36 5.56 -14.15
CA TRP A 571 -25.96 5.96 -12.88
C TRP A 571 -24.88 6.36 -11.90
N SER A 572 -24.92 7.60 -11.39
CA SER A 572 -23.93 8.13 -10.48
C SER A 572 -24.60 8.74 -9.24
N GLY A 573 -24.30 8.20 -8.06
CA GLY A 573 -24.91 8.63 -6.80
C GLY A 573 -24.46 7.83 -5.58
N HIS A 574 -25.17 8.01 -4.47
CA HIS A 574 -24.93 7.22 -3.26
C HIS A 574 -25.61 5.86 -3.32
N GLY A 575 -25.06 4.90 -2.59
CA GLY A 575 -25.62 3.58 -2.40
C GLY A 575 -25.48 3.12 -0.96
N ILE A 576 -26.38 2.22 -0.57
CA ILE A 576 -26.32 1.48 0.70
C ILE A 576 -26.66 0.01 0.39
N PRO A 577 -26.33 -0.96 1.25
CA PRO A 577 -26.66 -2.36 0.99
C PRO A 577 -28.16 -2.53 0.67
N GLY A 578 -28.44 -3.06 -0.53
CA GLY A 578 -29.80 -3.32 -1.05
C GLY A 578 -30.46 -2.18 -1.83
N TYR A 579 -29.89 -0.96 -1.85
CA TYR A 579 -30.54 0.21 -2.46
C TYR A 579 -29.56 1.18 -3.13
N LEU A 580 -29.99 1.80 -4.24
CA LEU A 580 -29.40 3.07 -4.69
C LEU A 580 -30.23 4.24 -4.17
N GLU A 581 -29.54 5.28 -3.69
CA GLU A 581 -30.20 6.53 -3.35
C GLU A 581 -30.59 7.28 -4.62
N TYR A 582 -31.73 7.97 -4.59
CA TYR A 582 -32.29 8.67 -5.73
C TYR A 582 -32.99 9.95 -5.25
N GLY A 583 -32.22 11.03 -5.16
CA GLY A 583 -32.65 12.30 -4.57
C GLY A 583 -33.04 12.10 -3.10
N LYS A 584 -34.32 12.31 -2.79
CA LYS A 584 -34.87 12.07 -1.43
C LYS A 584 -35.41 10.65 -1.22
N ASN A 585 -35.38 9.81 -2.26
CA ASN A 585 -35.91 8.46 -2.25
C ASN A 585 -34.77 7.43 -2.24
N LYS A 586 -35.14 6.15 -2.02
CA LYS A 586 -34.27 4.99 -2.20
C LYS A 586 -34.98 4.00 -3.11
N ILE A 587 -34.27 3.42 -4.07
CA ILE A 587 -34.81 2.42 -5.00
C ILE A 587 -34.06 1.12 -4.75
N SER A 588 -34.79 0.03 -4.49
CA SER A 588 -34.15 -1.25 -4.21
C SER A 588 -33.49 -1.82 -5.47
N TYR A 589 -32.48 -2.67 -5.29
CA TYR A 589 -31.82 -3.33 -6.42
C TYR A 589 -32.81 -4.09 -7.31
N GLU A 590 -33.76 -4.82 -6.71
CA GLU A 590 -34.80 -5.55 -7.46
C GLU A 590 -35.68 -4.60 -8.27
N GLN A 591 -36.03 -3.44 -7.71
CA GLN A 591 -36.79 -2.42 -8.42
C GLN A 591 -36.00 -1.90 -9.62
N ILE A 592 -34.72 -1.55 -9.46
CA ILE A 592 -33.86 -1.08 -10.56
C ILE A 592 -33.75 -2.14 -11.65
N ILE A 593 -33.47 -3.40 -11.28
CA ILE A 593 -33.41 -4.51 -12.23
C ILE A 593 -34.73 -4.70 -12.96
N SER A 594 -35.87 -4.55 -12.28
CA SER A 594 -37.19 -4.61 -12.91
C SER A 594 -37.40 -3.52 -13.95
N LEU A 595 -36.82 -2.32 -13.73
CA LEU A 595 -36.89 -1.20 -14.68
C LEU A 595 -36.00 -1.44 -15.89
N ILE A 596 -34.72 -1.78 -15.66
CA ILE A 596 -33.73 -2.04 -16.72
C ILE A 596 -34.17 -3.19 -17.64
N LYS A 597 -34.76 -4.25 -17.07
CA LYS A 597 -35.29 -5.39 -17.84
C LYS A 597 -36.36 -5.01 -18.87
N GLN A 598 -37.05 -3.87 -18.69
CA GLN A 598 -38.13 -3.43 -19.57
C GLN A 598 -37.66 -2.56 -20.75
N ILE A 599 -36.39 -2.18 -20.81
CA ILE A 599 -35.83 -1.40 -21.92
C ILE A 599 -35.92 -2.26 -23.19
N PRO A 600 -36.53 -1.80 -24.29
CA PRO A 600 -36.42 -2.50 -25.57
C PRO A 600 -34.99 -2.30 -26.12
N HIS A 601 -34.26 -3.39 -26.36
CA HIS A 601 -32.85 -3.30 -26.72
C HIS A 601 -32.38 -4.47 -27.59
N ARG A 602 -31.28 -4.22 -28.29
CA ARG A 602 -30.34 -5.23 -28.79
C ARG A 602 -29.32 -5.56 -27.71
N LYS A 603 -28.61 -4.55 -27.21
CA LYS A 603 -27.65 -4.64 -26.08
C LYS A 603 -27.83 -3.47 -25.12
N VAL A 604 -27.60 -3.69 -23.82
CA VAL A 604 -27.56 -2.65 -22.80
C VAL A 604 -26.28 -2.76 -21.99
N LEU A 605 -25.60 -1.63 -21.79
CA LEU A 605 -24.52 -1.50 -20.82
C LEU A 605 -25.01 -0.59 -19.69
N VAL A 606 -24.98 -1.10 -18.46
CA VAL A 606 -25.31 -0.33 -17.26
C VAL A 606 -24.05 -0.14 -16.44
N ALA A 607 -23.53 1.08 -16.38
CA ALA A 607 -22.40 1.47 -15.54
C ALA A 607 -22.91 2.20 -14.29
N VAL A 608 -22.48 1.79 -13.10
CA VAL A 608 -22.99 2.31 -11.83
C VAL A 608 -21.87 2.75 -10.90
N GLU A 609 -21.83 4.05 -10.64
CA GLU A 609 -21.01 4.69 -9.62
C GLU A 609 -21.83 4.84 -8.33
N ALA A 610 -21.67 3.90 -7.40
CA ALA A 610 -22.25 3.95 -6.06
C ALA A 610 -21.59 2.94 -5.11
N CYS A 611 -21.61 3.23 -3.81
CA CYS A 611 -21.28 2.27 -2.76
C CYS A 611 -22.18 1.02 -2.82
N TYR A 612 -21.62 -0.15 -2.54
CA TYR A 612 -22.32 -1.44 -2.53
C TYR A 612 -23.00 -1.81 -3.86
N SER A 613 -22.61 -1.16 -4.96
CA SER A 613 -23.24 -1.32 -6.28
C SER A 613 -23.12 -2.75 -6.84
N GLY A 614 -22.14 -3.53 -6.40
CA GLY A 614 -22.03 -4.95 -6.74
C GLY A 614 -23.27 -5.76 -6.35
N GLY A 615 -23.99 -5.37 -5.29
CA GLY A 615 -25.25 -6.05 -4.92
C GLY A 615 -26.36 -5.87 -5.98
N LEU A 616 -26.37 -4.75 -6.72
CA LEU A 616 -27.25 -4.59 -7.90
C LEU A 616 -26.84 -5.56 -9.01
N GLY A 617 -25.53 -5.71 -9.22
CA GLY A 617 -24.96 -6.66 -10.17
C GLY A 617 -25.30 -8.12 -9.84
N GLU A 618 -25.18 -8.53 -8.58
CA GLU A 618 -25.62 -9.86 -8.12
C GLU A 618 -27.11 -10.07 -8.36
N THR A 619 -27.93 -9.05 -8.10
CA THR A 619 -29.38 -9.09 -8.38
C THR A 619 -29.64 -9.25 -9.88
N ALA A 620 -28.85 -8.61 -10.74
CA ALA A 620 -28.93 -8.76 -12.20
C ALA A 620 -28.57 -10.17 -12.66
N GLU A 621 -27.48 -10.73 -12.15
CA GLU A 621 -27.01 -12.09 -12.45
C GLU A 621 -28.08 -13.12 -12.08
N GLN A 622 -28.69 -12.98 -10.90
CA GLN A 622 -29.82 -13.82 -10.46
C GLN A 622 -31.03 -13.71 -11.39
N ALA A 623 -31.30 -12.51 -11.93
CA ALA A 623 -32.40 -12.25 -12.85
C ALA A 623 -32.16 -12.73 -14.29
N LYS A 624 -30.91 -13.08 -14.65
CA LYS A 624 -30.48 -13.62 -15.95
C LYS A 624 -30.96 -12.77 -17.13
N LEU A 625 -30.51 -11.51 -17.20
CA LEU A 625 -31.03 -10.53 -18.15
C LEU A 625 -30.38 -10.70 -19.54
N PRO A 626 -31.09 -11.13 -20.60
CA PRO A 626 -30.48 -11.32 -21.91
C PRO A 626 -30.03 -9.99 -22.51
N GLY A 627 -28.81 -9.91 -23.04
CA GLY A 627 -28.29 -8.71 -23.72
C GLY A 627 -28.01 -7.51 -22.83
N ILE A 628 -27.99 -7.67 -21.51
CA ILE A 628 -27.67 -6.59 -20.56
C ILE A 628 -26.40 -6.94 -19.77
N ILE A 629 -25.46 -6.02 -19.68
CA ILE A 629 -24.25 -6.18 -18.87
C ILE A 629 -24.15 -5.04 -17.84
N PHE A 630 -23.64 -5.35 -16.65
CA PHE A 630 -23.47 -4.39 -15.56
C PHE A 630 -22.00 -4.25 -15.20
N LEU A 631 -21.54 -3.01 -15.12
CA LEU A 631 -20.22 -2.63 -14.63
C LEU A 631 -20.41 -1.76 -13.39
N THR A 632 -19.91 -2.19 -12.23
CA THR A 632 -20.18 -1.53 -10.95
C THR A 632 -18.89 -1.05 -10.30
N ALA A 633 -18.93 0.12 -9.64
CA ALA A 633 -17.76 0.77 -9.04
C ALA A 633 -17.20 0.06 -7.80
N ALA A 634 -18.01 -0.78 -7.15
CA ALA A 634 -17.67 -1.45 -5.90
C ALA A 634 -18.29 -2.85 -5.85
N SER A 635 -17.75 -3.72 -5.00
CA SER A 635 -18.34 -4.99 -4.61
C SER A 635 -19.64 -4.81 -3.80
N PRO A 636 -20.41 -5.88 -3.52
CA PRO A 636 -21.60 -5.82 -2.66
C PRO A 636 -21.31 -5.45 -1.20
N TYR A 637 -20.04 -5.44 -0.78
CA TYR A 637 -19.63 -5.36 0.63
C TYR A 637 -18.80 -4.14 0.98
N GLU A 638 -18.58 -3.23 0.03
CA GLU A 638 -17.71 -2.07 0.23
C GLU A 638 -18.28 -0.75 -0.34
N THR A 639 -17.58 0.35 -0.07
CA THR A 639 -17.93 1.68 -0.55
C THR A 639 -17.12 2.05 -1.79
N SER A 640 -17.71 2.75 -2.76
CA SER A 640 -16.95 3.35 -3.86
C SER A 640 -16.21 4.60 -3.37
N LYS A 641 -15.18 5.04 -4.13
CA LYS A 641 -14.28 6.12 -3.72
C LYS A 641 -14.50 7.39 -4.54
N ALA A 642 -14.61 8.51 -3.82
CA ALA A 642 -14.53 9.84 -4.40
C ALA A 642 -13.06 10.17 -4.73
N ASP A 643 -12.84 11.04 -5.72
CA ASP A 643 -11.51 11.34 -6.23
C ASP A 643 -11.39 12.83 -6.61
N GLU A 644 -10.16 13.30 -6.84
CA GLU A 644 -9.84 14.69 -7.15
C GLU A 644 -10.39 15.65 -6.07
N ARG A 645 -9.86 15.51 -4.84
CA ARG A 645 -10.22 16.40 -3.73
C ARG A 645 -9.76 17.82 -4.04
N ASN A 646 -10.69 18.77 -4.02
CA ASN A 646 -10.38 20.17 -4.11
C ASN A 646 -10.46 20.86 -2.74
N GLU A 647 -9.33 21.34 -2.24
CA GLU A 647 -9.25 21.98 -0.92
C GLU A 647 -9.94 23.35 -0.87
N GLU A 648 -9.90 24.13 -1.96
CA GLU A 648 -10.53 25.45 -2.02
C GLU A 648 -12.07 25.36 -1.99
N MET A 649 -12.63 24.44 -2.76
CA MET A 649 -14.08 24.21 -2.89
C MET A 649 -14.63 23.30 -1.79
N GLY A 650 -13.76 22.58 -1.07
CA GLY A 650 -14.12 21.66 0.01
C GLY A 650 -14.86 20.40 -0.44
N VAL A 651 -14.79 20.05 -1.72
CA VAL A 651 -15.53 18.94 -2.35
C VAL A 651 -14.61 18.05 -3.18
N TYR A 652 -15.09 16.86 -3.54
CA TYR A 652 -14.47 16.01 -4.54
C TYR A 652 -15.06 16.34 -5.92
N LEU A 653 -14.22 16.39 -6.95
CA LEU A 653 -14.61 16.81 -8.29
C LEU A 653 -15.13 15.66 -9.16
N THR A 654 -14.70 14.42 -8.89
CA THR A 654 -15.14 13.19 -9.59
C THR A 654 -15.15 12.00 -8.61
N ASN A 655 -15.47 10.81 -9.12
CA ASN A 655 -15.27 9.54 -8.44
C ASN A 655 -14.16 8.71 -9.11
N SER A 656 -13.50 7.81 -8.35
CA SER A 656 -12.35 7.03 -8.85
C SER A 656 -12.75 6.09 -9.98
N PHE A 657 -13.88 5.39 -9.85
CA PHE A 657 -14.38 4.53 -10.93
C PHE A 657 -14.76 5.32 -12.16
N THR A 658 -15.48 6.42 -11.98
CA THR A 658 -15.88 7.30 -13.08
C THR A 658 -14.67 7.89 -13.83
N ARG A 659 -13.64 8.34 -13.10
CA ARG A 659 -12.39 8.85 -13.69
C ARG A 659 -11.67 7.76 -14.47
N GLY A 660 -11.41 6.61 -13.85
CA GLY A 660 -10.73 5.49 -14.51
C GLY A 660 -11.47 4.98 -15.74
N PHE A 661 -12.79 4.84 -15.66
CA PHE A 661 -13.61 4.42 -16.79
C PHE A 661 -13.57 5.42 -17.95
N THR A 662 -13.68 6.73 -17.66
CA THR A 662 -13.67 7.75 -18.71
C THR A 662 -12.29 7.93 -19.37
N GLU A 663 -11.20 7.87 -18.59
CA GLU A 663 -9.82 7.88 -19.09
C GLU A 663 -9.58 6.71 -20.06
N LEU A 664 -9.92 5.48 -19.65
CA LEU A 664 -9.75 4.30 -20.48
C LEU A 664 -10.62 4.31 -21.75
N LEU A 665 -11.85 4.82 -21.67
CA LEU A 665 -12.67 5.02 -22.85
C LEU A 665 -12.07 6.05 -23.83
N ASN A 666 -11.21 6.97 -23.39
CA ASN A 666 -10.51 7.90 -24.31
C ASN A 666 -9.35 7.18 -25.02
N GLU A 667 -8.66 6.30 -24.30
CA GLU A 667 -7.50 5.57 -24.81
C GLU A 667 -7.91 4.44 -25.76
N ALA A 668 -8.93 3.66 -25.39
CA ALA A 668 -9.34 2.45 -26.10
C ALA A 668 -10.87 2.30 -26.19
N PRO A 669 -11.58 3.16 -26.95
CA PRO A 669 -13.04 3.16 -27.03
C PRO A 669 -13.65 1.89 -27.67
N ASP A 670 -12.87 1.12 -28.43
CA ASP A 670 -13.28 -0.15 -29.05
C ASP A 670 -12.66 -1.39 -28.37
N ALA A 671 -12.12 -1.25 -27.16
CA ALA A 671 -11.57 -2.40 -26.42
C ALA A 671 -12.62 -3.49 -26.22
N SER A 672 -12.20 -4.75 -26.14
CA SER A 672 -13.10 -5.83 -25.72
C SER A 672 -13.67 -5.52 -24.33
N LEU A 673 -14.88 -6.00 -24.04
CA LEU A 673 -15.49 -5.80 -22.72
C LEU A 673 -14.62 -6.38 -21.61
N ARG A 674 -13.95 -7.51 -21.89
CA ARG A 674 -12.96 -8.10 -21.00
C ARG A 674 -11.79 -7.15 -20.74
N ASP A 675 -11.13 -6.67 -21.79
CA ASP A 675 -9.92 -5.86 -21.64
C ASP A 675 -10.25 -4.54 -20.95
N MET A 676 -11.37 -3.92 -21.32
CA MET A 676 -11.85 -2.73 -20.63
C MET A 676 -12.12 -3.00 -19.14
N TYR A 677 -12.78 -4.11 -18.79
CA TYR A 677 -13.02 -4.47 -17.39
C TYR A 677 -11.71 -4.67 -16.61
N ILE A 678 -10.76 -5.43 -17.16
CA ILE A 678 -9.47 -5.70 -16.52
C ILE A 678 -8.68 -4.41 -16.30
N GLU A 679 -8.61 -3.55 -17.33
CA GLU A 679 -7.89 -2.28 -17.24
C GLU A 679 -8.52 -1.34 -16.20
N ILE A 680 -9.85 -1.26 -16.15
CA ILE A 680 -10.55 -0.45 -15.14
C ILE A 680 -10.28 -1.01 -13.74
N ALA A 681 -10.52 -2.31 -13.53
CA ALA A 681 -10.38 -2.96 -12.23
C ALA A 681 -8.94 -2.95 -11.69
N SER A 682 -7.94 -2.99 -12.57
CA SER A 682 -6.52 -2.93 -12.17
C SER A 682 -6.00 -1.53 -11.86
N LYS A 683 -6.61 -0.49 -12.43
CA LYS A 683 -6.15 0.91 -12.25
C LYS A 683 -6.86 1.64 -11.11
N ILE A 684 -7.98 1.13 -10.63
CA ILE A 684 -8.76 1.77 -9.56
C ILE A 684 -8.36 1.19 -8.21
N SER A 685 -7.72 2.02 -7.39
CA SER A 685 -7.40 1.69 -6.00
C SER A 685 -8.55 2.05 -5.05
N GLY A 686 -8.86 1.16 -4.11
CA GLY A 686 -9.73 1.45 -2.98
C GLY A 686 -11.18 0.97 -3.10
N SER A 687 -11.60 0.43 -4.25
CA SER A 687 -12.81 -0.38 -4.40
C SER A 687 -12.66 -1.33 -5.59
N HIS A 688 -13.34 -2.47 -5.52
CA HIS A 688 -13.33 -3.51 -6.52
C HIS A 688 -14.40 -3.25 -7.58
N VAL A 689 -13.96 -2.93 -8.79
CA VAL A 689 -14.84 -2.88 -9.95
C VAL A 689 -15.27 -4.29 -10.32
N GLN A 690 -16.55 -4.46 -10.62
CA GLN A 690 -17.14 -5.78 -10.91
C GLN A 690 -17.93 -5.76 -12.21
N LEU A 691 -17.91 -6.90 -12.93
CA LEU A 691 -18.65 -7.12 -14.17
C LEU A 691 -19.65 -8.27 -13.97
N TYR A 692 -20.93 -7.99 -14.12
CA TYR A 692 -22.00 -8.96 -13.86
C TYR A 692 -22.87 -9.24 -15.07
N ASN A 693 -23.55 -10.39 -15.02
CA ASN A 693 -24.52 -10.90 -15.99
C ASN A 693 -23.89 -11.30 -17.34
N VAL A 694 -22.58 -11.58 -17.34
CA VAL A 694 -21.77 -11.95 -18.52
C VAL A 694 -22.36 -13.14 -19.28
N LYS A 695 -22.86 -14.16 -18.56
CA LYS A 695 -23.46 -15.37 -19.13
C LYS A 695 -24.65 -15.09 -20.05
N ASN A 696 -25.31 -13.95 -19.88
CA ASN A 696 -26.49 -13.57 -20.64
C ASN A 696 -26.23 -12.46 -21.66
N TYR A 697 -24.99 -11.98 -21.78
CA TYR A 697 -24.61 -10.89 -22.69
C TYR A 697 -23.85 -11.38 -23.94
N GLY A 698 -23.16 -12.51 -23.85
CA GLY A 698 -22.37 -13.08 -24.96
C GLY A 698 -20.88 -13.13 -24.65
N ASN A 699 -20.07 -13.42 -25.67
CA ASN A 699 -18.63 -13.62 -25.49
C ASN A 699 -17.88 -12.29 -25.34
N ILE A 700 -17.54 -11.92 -24.10
CA ILE A 700 -16.86 -10.67 -23.75
C ILE A 700 -15.44 -10.50 -24.32
N TYR A 701 -14.83 -11.55 -24.88
CA TYR A 701 -13.56 -11.45 -25.61
C TYR A 701 -13.76 -10.90 -27.03
N LYS A 702 -14.98 -11.06 -27.59
CA LYS A 702 -15.35 -10.58 -28.93
C LYS A 702 -16.22 -9.33 -28.87
N GLU A 703 -17.05 -9.25 -27.85
CA GLU A 703 -17.91 -8.10 -27.61
C GLU A 703 -17.08 -6.91 -27.16
N THR A 704 -17.26 -5.76 -27.79
CA THR A 704 -16.43 -4.56 -27.56
C THR A 704 -17.24 -3.41 -26.98
N MET A 705 -16.55 -2.52 -26.27
CA MET A 705 -17.10 -1.22 -25.84
C MET A 705 -17.54 -0.35 -27.03
N GLY A 706 -16.99 -0.57 -28.23
CA GLY A 706 -17.36 0.17 -29.44
C GLY A 706 -18.81 -0.06 -29.90
N GLU A 707 -19.46 -1.12 -29.41
CA GLU A 707 -20.90 -1.31 -29.55
C GLU A 707 -21.70 -0.13 -28.97
N PHE A 708 -21.16 0.57 -27.97
CA PHE A 708 -21.75 1.78 -27.39
C PHE A 708 -20.98 3.04 -27.75
N PHE A 709 -19.64 2.98 -27.84
CA PHE A 709 -18.82 4.21 -27.85
C PHE A 709 -18.12 4.52 -29.19
N VAL A 710 -18.31 3.69 -30.23
CA VAL A 710 -17.73 3.91 -31.56
C VAL A 710 -18.84 3.95 -32.61
N ILE A 711 -19.21 5.16 -33.03
CA ILE A 711 -20.14 5.38 -34.15
C ILE A 711 -19.32 5.42 -35.43
N LYS A 712 -19.48 4.40 -36.27
CA LYS A 712 -18.82 4.26 -37.57
C LYS A 712 -19.49 5.08 -38.66
#